data_AF-A0A923JTP8-F1
#
_entry.id   AF-A0A923JTP8-F1
#
_cell.length_a   1.000
_cell.length_b   1.000
_cell.length_c   1.000
_cell.angle_alpha   90.00
_cell.angle_beta   90.00
_cell.angle_gamma   90.00
#
_symmetry.space_group_name_H-M   'P 1'
#
loop_
_entity.id
_entity.type
_entity.pdbx_description
1 polymer ?
#
loop_
_entity_poly.entity_id
_entity_poly.type
_entity_poly.pdbx_seq_one_letter_code
_entity_poly.pdbx_strand_id
1 'polypeptide(L)'
;MTLSKTELESRLSSRIFACPVAGKWTSFQLVDESGAGEPYAWLAYVVTDSEGQTYRGNLDASGVGKVDNHFAGPIALTLDDEYQGQEQLYIGLQGRDSYPLKITELQVRAEKTRYLNDNATRTREIPAQACAGQFFQVEVRDLVKHVTHLPPQVYRHYPPNQVPTQLMGEFGTVGVALMPQGHTVLEVRPLRALRPMLSSDPEFCALNLYQLALMATLSYCPFGQQPGAAPINTPVSFPEQPSVGNWFGDALAKCEELWRVDPGQTKPYYPLYEDVPYSKRLEIVPFDPALYPVNNPELGTKQEHPAKIHFLDDTATEESTDTQAFITHNDEVILIAVRGTAQMLADGLRDADALQVPFEEGLGKVHRGFYGAAKKSTAFVTDYLDRFYAGQKLLICGHSLGGAVALLLAEMLRLRPERFNIQLYTYGAPRAADASFVKNAEPLVHYRMVNHNDPIPSVPGSWMDTKTSVYGTGLALTFVNVPAGFSVFVAGIYNWTGEPYGHHGTLRHFLPVEFSRRERSSILWTPGCDTLTQHAACEIALQHRHGLPDRPGVLAQLFQAGNHLMTSSYVPACWATLRRWQEAQESGGSLVTPREYERIEQSLAQVTQQLRNERRHILARPDAYVRAHQPIIEALSREVDKVQATHARLTALSTLPVNPKDVYGSLSENPDPLAQNLARWQAHPENRVAEQLAIAPTADAETELINGAHGYVIGKPYTLDLDSII
;
A
#
# COMPACT_ATOMS: atom_id res chain seq x y z
N MET A 1 -19.05 -22.16 41.32
CA MET A 1 -19.96 -21.88 42.46
C MET A 1 -20.42 -20.44 42.33
N THR A 2 -21.70 -20.26 42.03
CA THR A 2 -22.39 -18.97 41.89
C THR A 2 -22.55 -18.33 43.27
N LEU A 3 -21.85 -17.22 43.50
CA LEU A 3 -22.15 -16.31 44.63
C LEU A 3 -23.28 -15.37 44.20
N SER A 4 -24.33 -15.32 45.01
CA SER A 4 -25.55 -14.56 44.72
C SER A 4 -25.34 -13.05 44.90
N LYS A 5 -26.07 -12.26 44.09
CA LYS A 5 -26.06 -10.78 44.05
C LYS A 5 -26.57 -10.10 45.34
N THR A 6 -26.81 -10.87 46.40
CA THR A 6 -27.43 -10.47 47.67
C THR A 6 -26.42 -10.42 48.84
N GLU A 7 -25.15 -10.77 48.64
CA GLU A 7 -24.10 -10.68 49.68
C GLU A 7 -23.18 -9.45 49.54
N LEU A 8 -23.47 -8.56 48.58
CA LEU A 8 -22.79 -7.26 48.39
C LEU A 8 -23.63 -6.06 48.88
N GLU A 9 -24.72 -6.32 49.61
CA GLU A 9 -25.39 -5.28 50.39
C GLU A 9 -24.62 -5.05 51.70
N SER A 10 -23.78 -4.02 51.69
CA SER A 10 -23.43 -3.16 52.84
C SER A 10 -23.06 -3.88 54.16
N ARG A 11 -21.78 -4.21 54.31
CA ARG A 11 -21.12 -4.32 55.64
C ARG A 11 -20.62 -2.98 56.19
N LEU A 12 -21.10 -1.85 55.66
CA LEU A 12 -20.92 -0.55 56.29
C LEU A 12 -22.19 -0.22 57.06
N SER A 13 -22.16 -0.59 58.34
CA SER A 13 -23.05 -0.13 59.40
C SER A 13 -23.62 1.27 59.13
N SER A 14 -24.94 1.37 59.08
CA SER A 14 -25.64 2.64 59.22
C SER A 14 -25.23 3.30 60.55
N ARG A 15 -24.76 4.57 60.46
CA ARG A 15 -24.29 5.47 61.54
C ARG A 15 -22.83 5.35 61.98
N ILE A 16 -21.89 5.84 61.15
CA ILE A 16 -20.86 6.83 61.56
C ILE A 16 -20.55 7.67 60.31
N PHE A 17 -20.91 8.95 60.28
CA PHE A 17 -20.30 9.91 59.35
C PHE A 17 -18.89 10.21 59.86
N ALA A 18 -17.93 9.35 59.54
CA ALA A 18 -16.53 9.66 59.77
C ALA A 18 -16.18 10.76 58.76
N CYS A 19 -15.81 11.96 59.23
CA CYS A 19 -15.26 12.97 58.34
C CYS A 19 -14.03 12.38 57.64
N PRO A 20 -13.95 12.42 56.30
CA PRO A 20 -12.79 11.89 55.59
C PRO A 20 -11.53 12.62 56.07
N VAL A 21 -10.50 11.85 56.39
CA VAL A 21 -9.27 12.39 56.99
C VAL A 21 -8.48 13.11 55.89
N ALA A 22 -8.42 14.44 55.95
CA ALA A 22 -7.60 15.25 55.05
C ALA A 22 -6.10 15.25 55.46
N GLY A 23 -5.25 15.94 54.69
CA GLY A 23 -3.83 16.09 55.00
C GLY A 23 -2.92 15.03 54.38
N LYS A 24 -3.41 14.25 53.41
CA LYS A 24 -2.55 13.35 52.62
C LYS A 24 -1.88 14.11 51.48
N TRP A 25 -0.74 13.60 51.04
CA TRP A 25 -0.04 14.09 49.86
C TRP A 25 0.23 12.93 48.93
N THR A 26 0.28 13.19 47.63
CA THR A 26 0.70 12.23 46.60
C THR A 26 1.57 12.96 45.58
N SER A 27 2.67 12.33 45.16
CA SER A 27 3.54 12.85 44.11
C SER A 27 3.69 11.83 42.99
N PHE A 28 3.93 12.32 41.78
CA PHE A 28 4.14 11.49 40.60
C PHE A 28 5.08 12.18 39.62
N GLN A 29 5.66 11.41 38.71
CA GLN A 29 6.51 11.92 37.65
C GLN A 29 6.16 11.26 36.33
N LEU A 30 6.03 12.05 35.26
CA LEU A 30 5.95 11.51 33.90
C LEU A 30 7.35 11.50 33.29
N VAL A 31 7.73 10.37 32.71
CA VAL A 31 9.01 10.19 32.00
C VAL A 31 8.80 9.49 30.67
N ASP A 32 9.68 9.71 29.70
CA ASP A 32 9.73 8.92 28.48
C ASP A 32 10.46 7.58 28.68
N GLU A 33 10.58 6.77 27.63
CA GLU A 33 11.27 5.46 27.70
C GLU A 33 12.78 5.55 28.00
N SER A 34 13.39 6.74 27.91
CA SER A 34 14.77 6.97 28.35
C SER A 34 14.86 7.36 29.84
N GLY A 35 13.72 7.57 30.50
CA GLY A 35 13.63 8.06 31.87
C GLY A 35 13.67 9.58 32.00
N ALA A 36 13.61 10.33 30.90
CA ALA A 36 13.65 11.79 30.90
C ALA A 36 12.25 12.38 31.13
N GLY A 37 12.13 13.33 32.07
CA GLY A 37 10.86 13.98 32.40
C GLY A 37 10.66 15.34 31.71
N GLU A 38 11.72 15.90 31.14
CA GLU A 38 11.72 17.16 30.39
C GLU A 38 10.68 17.22 29.26
N PRO A 39 10.42 16.12 28.49
CA PRO A 39 9.38 16.15 27.45
C PRO A 39 7.98 16.48 27.98
N TYR A 40 7.72 16.23 29.26
CA TYR A 40 6.43 16.41 29.92
C TYR A 40 6.38 17.64 30.83
N ALA A 41 7.45 18.44 30.86
CA ALA A 41 7.54 19.61 31.72
C ALA A 41 6.34 20.57 31.55
N TRP A 42 5.88 21.14 32.67
CA TRP A 42 4.81 22.15 32.73
C TRP A 42 3.43 21.70 32.28
N LEU A 43 3.23 20.42 31.95
CA LEU A 43 1.92 19.88 31.64
C LEU A 43 0.94 20.12 32.79
N ALA A 44 -0.23 20.65 32.47
CA ALA A 44 -1.32 20.72 33.42
C ALA A 44 -1.85 19.31 33.73
N TYR A 45 -2.20 19.08 34.99
CA TYR A 45 -2.84 17.86 35.44
C TYR A 45 -4.06 18.16 36.29
N VAL A 46 -4.99 17.21 36.29
CA VAL A 46 -6.14 17.17 37.18
C VAL A 46 -6.09 15.88 37.98
N VAL A 47 -6.27 16.01 39.28
CA VAL A 47 -6.31 14.90 40.23
C VAL A 47 -7.66 14.90 40.93
N THR A 48 -8.31 13.74 41.00
CA THR A 48 -9.55 13.52 41.75
C THR A 48 -9.28 12.57 42.91
N ASP A 49 -9.63 12.93 44.14
CA ASP A 49 -9.48 12.03 45.30
C ASP A 49 -10.71 11.14 45.53
N SER A 50 -10.62 10.26 46.54
CA SER A 50 -11.66 9.27 46.86
C SER A 50 -13.00 9.84 47.29
N GLU A 51 -13.06 11.14 47.60
CA GLU A 51 -14.30 11.85 47.93
C GLU A 51 -14.82 12.67 46.74
N GLY A 52 -14.19 12.54 45.55
CA GLY A 52 -14.56 13.27 44.35
C GLY A 52 -14.05 14.72 44.31
N GLN A 53 -13.23 15.13 45.28
CA GLN A 53 -12.64 16.47 45.27
C GLN A 53 -11.55 16.54 44.20
N THR A 54 -11.58 17.60 43.39
CA THR A 54 -10.62 17.82 42.32
C THR A 54 -9.55 18.84 42.70
N TYR A 55 -8.33 18.59 42.23
CA TYR A 55 -7.13 19.40 42.42
C TYR A 55 -6.47 19.60 41.06
N ARG A 56 -5.96 20.81 40.80
CA ARG A 56 -5.29 21.15 39.55
C ARG A 56 -3.87 21.65 39.84
N GLY A 57 -2.95 21.34 38.95
CA GLY A 57 -1.58 21.82 39.03
C GLY A 57 -0.85 21.63 37.71
N ASN A 58 0.44 21.93 37.72
CA ASN A 58 1.33 21.73 36.58
C ASN A 58 2.52 20.88 37.03
N LEU A 59 3.00 20.01 36.15
CA LEU A 59 4.28 19.35 36.32
C LEU A 59 5.41 20.40 36.38
N ASP A 60 6.47 20.12 37.11
CA ASP A 60 7.67 20.97 37.10
C ASP A 60 8.55 20.72 35.87
N ALA A 61 9.74 21.33 35.85
CA ALA A 61 10.71 21.19 34.75
C ALA A 61 11.23 19.75 34.55
N SER A 62 11.11 18.90 35.57
CA SER A 62 11.50 17.48 35.55
C SER A 62 10.32 16.54 35.36
N GLY A 63 9.13 17.06 35.05
CA GLY A 63 7.93 16.26 34.85
C GLY A 63 7.27 15.80 36.16
N VAL A 64 7.63 16.38 37.31
CA VAL A 64 7.09 15.99 38.63
C VAL A 64 5.85 16.81 39.00
N GLY A 65 4.79 16.13 39.41
CA GLY A 65 3.59 16.71 40.00
C GLY A 65 3.45 16.34 41.47
N LYS A 66 2.77 17.19 42.24
CA LYS A 66 2.45 16.91 43.64
C LYS A 66 1.12 17.54 44.06
N VAL A 67 0.30 16.76 44.75
CA VAL A 67 -0.93 17.24 45.38
C VAL A 67 -0.78 17.08 46.89
N ASP A 68 -0.96 18.17 47.61
CA ASP A 68 -0.94 18.21 49.07
C ASP A 68 -2.36 18.42 49.62
N ASN A 69 -2.59 17.95 50.85
CA ASN A 69 -3.83 18.10 51.61
C ASN A 69 -5.09 17.50 50.96
N HIS A 70 -4.97 16.38 50.24
CA HIS A 70 -6.13 15.64 49.74
C HIS A 70 -6.71 14.67 50.78
N PHE A 71 -7.94 14.19 50.55
CA PHE A 71 -8.59 13.22 51.45
C PHE A 71 -7.89 11.86 51.44
N ALA A 72 -8.00 11.13 52.55
CA ALA A 72 -7.38 9.83 52.72
C ALA A 72 -7.95 8.79 51.77
N GLY A 73 -7.10 8.33 50.86
CA GLY A 73 -7.44 7.37 49.83
C GLY A 73 -6.52 7.52 48.63
N PRO A 74 -6.64 6.63 47.64
CA PRO A 74 -6.00 6.82 46.35
C PRO A 74 -6.54 8.08 45.64
N ILE A 75 -5.78 8.52 44.66
CA ILE A 75 -6.16 9.61 43.76
C ILE A 75 -6.15 9.12 42.31
N ALA A 76 -7.02 9.65 41.45
CA ALA A 76 -7.01 9.42 40.01
C ALA A 76 -6.36 10.60 39.28
N LEU A 77 -5.29 10.34 38.52
CA LEU A 77 -4.55 11.34 37.75
C LEU A 77 -4.99 11.36 36.28
N THR A 78 -5.29 12.55 35.77
CA THR A 78 -5.63 12.82 34.37
C THR A 78 -4.86 14.03 33.82
N LEU A 79 -4.61 14.04 32.51
CA LEU A 79 -3.93 15.11 31.78
C LEU A 79 -4.73 15.42 30.49
N ASP A 80 -5.94 15.96 30.70
CA ASP A 80 -6.99 16.11 29.68
C ASP A 80 -7.05 17.47 28.98
N ASP A 81 -6.11 18.38 29.28
CA ASP A 81 -6.12 19.72 28.68
C ASP A 81 -5.97 19.62 27.16
N GLU A 82 -6.96 20.19 26.45
CA GLU A 82 -6.98 20.26 24.98
C GLU A 82 -5.72 21.00 24.50
N TYR A 83 -5.15 20.52 23.39
CA TYR A 83 -3.99 21.15 22.79
C TYR A 83 -4.31 22.58 22.31
N GLN A 84 -3.45 23.54 22.64
CA GLN A 84 -3.62 24.97 22.35
C GLN A 84 -2.45 25.58 21.53
N GLY A 85 -1.58 24.75 20.96
CA GLY A 85 -0.45 25.22 20.14
C GLY A 85 -0.86 25.71 18.75
N GLN A 86 0.14 26.00 17.90
CA GLN A 86 -0.05 26.68 16.61
C GLN A 86 0.19 25.76 15.40
N GLU A 87 0.60 24.51 15.63
CA GLU A 87 0.88 23.56 14.57
C GLU A 87 -0.40 23.21 13.78
N GLN A 88 -0.41 23.54 12.48
CA GLN A 88 -1.59 23.43 11.60
C GLN A 88 -2.17 22.02 11.51
N LEU A 89 -1.32 20.98 11.61
CA LEU A 89 -1.76 19.59 11.63
C LEU A 89 -2.79 19.34 12.73
N TYR A 90 -2.48 19.71 13.98
CA TYR A 90 -3.36 19.46 15.11
C TYR A 90 -4.59 20.34 15.08
N ILE A 91 -4.44 21.62 14.69
CA ILE A 91 -5.57 22.54 14.51
C ILE A 91 -6.57 21.98 13.48
N GLY A 92 -6.08 21.47 12.34
CA GLY A 92 -6.92 20.86 11.32
C GLY A 92 -7.64 19.60 11.81
N LEU A 93 -6.93 18.72 12.53
CA LEU A 93 -7.52 17.49 13.09
C LEU A 93 -8.55 17.76 14.19
N GLN A 94 -8.35 18.78 15.03
CA GLN A 94 -9.31 19.21 16.05
C GLN A 94 -10.52 19.94 15.43
N GLY A 95 -10.30 20.68 14.35
CA GLY A 95 -11.29 21.59 13.75
C GLY A 95 -12.08 21.06 12.56
N ARG A 96 -11.79 19.85 12.04
CA ARG A 96 -12.50 19.27 10.90
C ARG A 96 -13.97 18.95 11.20
N ASP A 97 -14.83 19.10 10.20
CA ASP A 97 -16.28 18.91 10.35
C ASP A 97 -16.67 17.45 10.64
N SER A 98 -15.97 16.50 10.02
CA SER A 98 -16.20 15.06 10.19
C SER A 98 -15.19 14.45 11.16
N TYR A 99 -15.69 13.88 12.25
CA TYR A 99 -14.90 13.23 13.30
C TYR A 99 -13.76 14.11 13.89
N PRO A 100 -14.05 15.31 14.42
CA PRO A 100 -13.02 16.16 15.06
C PRO A 100 -12.33 15.42 16.21
N LEU A 101 -11.00 15.45 16.24
CA LEU A 101 -10.22 14.71 17.23
C LEU A 101 -10.06 15.52 18.53
N LYS A 102 -10.25 14.85 19.67
CA LYS A 102 -10.00 15.42 21.00
C LYS A 102 -8.53 15.29 21.37
N ILE A 103 -7.70 16.12 20.72
CA ILE A 103 -6.25 16.11 20.89
C ILE A 103 -5.84 16.87 22.16
N THR A 104 -4.99 16.26 22.99
CA THR A 104 -4.50 16.84 24.24
C THR A 104 -3.03 17.27 24.17
N GLU A 105 -2.64 18.18 25.07
CA GLU A 105 -1.24 18.60 25.27
C GLU A 105 -0.30 17.43 25.59
N LEU A 106 -0.80 16.40 26.29
CA LEU A 106 -0.04 15.17 26.58
C LEU A 106 0.22 14.36 25.30
N GLN A 107 -0.79 14.23 24.43
CA GLN A 107 -0.64 13.49 23.17
C GLN A 107 0.45 14.13 22.31
N VAL A 108 0.37 15.44 22.07
CA VAL A 108 1.35 16.15 21.23
C VAL A 108 2.77 16.06 21.79
N ARG A 109 2.95 16.10 23.11
CA ARG A 109 4.26 15.86 23.74
C ARG A 109 4.74 14.42 23.57
N ALA A 110 3.86 13.43 23.76
CA ALA A 110 4.21 12.02 23.56
C ALA A 110 4.54 11.66 22.10
N GLU A 111 4.02 12.40 21.12
CA GLU A 111 4.40 12.24 19.71
C GLU A 111 5.84 12.73 19.42
N LYS A 112 6.36 13.61 20.26
CA LYS A 112 7.71 14.17 20.16
C LYS A 112 8.77 13.27 20.80
N THR A 113 8.38 12.28 21.61
CA THR A 113 9.32 11.29 22.20
C THR A 113 9.61 10.13 21.24
N ARG A 114 10.56 9.25 21.58
CA ARG A 114 11.02 8.14 20.73
C ARG A 114 11.09 6.84 21.52
N TYR A 115 10.88 5.73 20.82
CA TYR A 115 11.07 4.41 21.40
C TYR A 115 12.54 4.19 21.74
N LEU A 116 12.80 3.53 22.87
CA LEU A 116 14.16 3.10 23.19
C LEU A 116 14.59 1.90 22.34
N ASN A 117 13.65 0.99 22.07
CA ASN A 117 13.86 -0.16 21.19
C ASN A 117 13.30 0.13 19.79
N ASP A 118 14.09 -0.14 18.74
CA ASP A 118 13.68 0.12 17.34
C ASP A 118 12.38 -0.59 16.93
N ASN A 119 12.08 -1.74 17.54
CA ASN A 119 10.85 -2.51 17.30
C ASN A 119 9.66 -2.07 18.17
N ALA A 120 9.76 -0.92 18.86
CA ALA A 120 8.74 -0.36 19.75
C ALA A 120 8.32 -1.28 20.92
N THR A 121 9.10 -2.32 21.23
CA THR A 121 8.86 -3.16 22.40
C THR A 121 9.23 -2.43 23.68
N ARG A 122 8.40 -2.61 24.71
CA ARG A 122 8.64 -2.01 26.04
C ARG A 122 9.89 -2.60 26.68
N THR A 123 10.66 -1.73 27.35
CA THR A 123 11.80 -2.13 28.17
C THR A 123 11.34 -2.93 29.39
N ARG A 124 12.20 -3.85 29.85
CA ARG A 124 12.07 -4.52 31.15
C ARG A 124 12.88 -3.84 32.24
N GLU A 125 13.89 -3.09 31.85
CA GLU A 125 14.73 -2.35 32.78
C GLU A 125 13.97 -1.13 33.26
N ILE A 126 13.82 -1.01 34.58
CA ILE A 126 13.33 0.23 35.19
C ILE A 126 14.47 1.23 35.09
N PRO A 127 14.28 2.41 34.47
CA PRO A 127 15.33 3.42 34.37
C PRO A 127 15.96 3.66 35.74
N ALA A 128 17.30 3.62 35.82
CA ALA A 128 18.08 3.62 37.06
C ALA A 128 17.88 4.86 37.95
N GLN A 129 17.07 5.83 37.52
CA GLN A 129 16.69 7.04 38.26
C GLN A 129 15.44 6.89 39.14
N ALA A 130 14.74 5.75 39.14
CA ALA A 130 13.54 5.59 39.96
C ALA A 130 13.88 5.50 41.47
N CYS A 131 14.05 6.63 42.15
CA CYS A 131 13.91 6.76 43.62
C CYS A 131 12.44 6.62 44.08
N ALA A 132 11.57 6.06 43.23
CA ALA A 132 10.14 6.02 43.38
C ALA A 132 9.69 4.83 44.23
N GLY A 133 8.60 5.02 44.98
CA GLY A 133 7.95 3.93 45.70
C GLY A 133 7.23 2.95 44.76
N GLN A 134 6.87 3.41 43.56
CA GLN A 134 6.17 2.64 42.52
C GLN A 134 6.60 3.11 41.12
N PHE A 135 6.52 2.21 40.14
CA PHE A 135 6.80 2.48 38.73
C PHE A 135 5.75 1.80 37.85
N PHE A 136 5.17 2.54 36.91
CA PHE A 136 4.20 2.02 35.95
C PHE A 136 4.54 2.43 34.51
N GLN A 137 4.31 1.50 33.59
CA GLN A 137 4.26 1.74 32.15
C GLN A 137 2.84 2.13 31.77
N VAL A 138 2.68 3.34 31.27
CA VAL A 138 1.40 3.91 30.87
C VAL A 138 1.42 4.31 29.40
N GLU A 139 0.26 4.47 28.83
CA GLU A 139 0.04 5.06 27.52
C GLU A 139 -0.78 6.34 27.68
N VAL A 140 -0.78 7.20 26.67
CA VAL A 140 -1.57 8.43 26.71
C VAL A 140 -3.05 8.13 26.98
N ARG A 141 -3.57 7.02 26.43
CA ARG A 141 -4.95 6.55 26.68
C ARG A 141 -5.27 6.22 28.13
N ASP A 142 -4.28 5.93 28.98
CA ASP A 142 -4.53 5.68 30.40
C ASP A 142 -4.77 7.01 31.17
N LEU A 143 -4.36 8.15 30.61
CA LEU A 143 -4.30 9.45 31.28
C LEU A 143 -5.29 10.48 30.70
N VAL A 144 -6.02 10.12 29.63
CA VAL A 144 -6.98 11.02 28.97
C VAL A 144 -8.35 10.38 28.84
N LYS A 145 -9.39 11.20 28.80
CA LYS A 145 -10.80 10.82 28.73
C LYS A 145 -11.22 10.29 27.36
N HIS A 146 -10.78 10.95 26.28
CA HIS A 146 -11.21 10.62 24.92
C HIS A 146 -10.16 9.77 24.21
N VAL A 147 -10.37 8.46 24.15
CA VAL A 147 -9.34 7.49 23.73
C VAL A 147 -9.64 6.76 22.42
N THR A 148 -10.84 6.93 21.86
CA THR A 148 -11.30 6.14 20.70
C THR A 148 -10.54 6.44 19.40
N HIS A 149 -9.81 7.55 19.35
CA HIS A 149 -8.90 7.91 18.25
C HIS A 149 -7.45 7.49 18.51
N LEU A 150 -7.10 7.02 19.71
CA LEU A 150 -5.75 6.64 20.13
C LEU A 150 -5.45 5.16 19.80
N PRO A 151 -4.17 4.78 19.62
CA PRO A 151 -3.81 3.41 19.25
C PRO A 151 -4.29 2.41 20.28
N PRO A 152 -4.61 1.16 19.89
CA PRO A 152 -4.92 0.09 20.83
C PRO A 152 -3.82 -0.11 21.86
N GLN A 153 -4.22 -0.55 23.05
CA GLN A 153 -3.28 -0.77 24.15
C GLN A 153 -2.33 -1.91 23.80
N VAL A 154 -1.03 -1.72 24.04
CA VAL A 154 -0.02 -2.77 23.87
C VAL A 154 0.28 -3.48 25.19
N TYR A 155 0.98 -4.61 25.08
CA TYR A 155 1.51 -5.30 26.24
C TYR A 155 2.49 -4.40 27.02
N ARG A 156 2.42 -4.49 28.35
CA ARG A 156 3.29 -3.76 29.29
C ARG A 156 3.77 -4.67 30.42
N HIS A 157 5.03 -4.51 30.81
CA HIS A 157 5.66 -5.28 31.88
C HIS A 157 5.23 -4.79 33.28
N TYR A 158 5.00 -3.49 33.41
CA TYR A 158 4.66 -2.85 34.67
C TYR A 158 3.31 -2.11 34.57
N PRO A 159 2.16 -2.81 34.45
CA PRO A 159 0.85 -2.14 34.38
C PRO A 159 0.51 -1.42 35.70
N PRO A 160 -0.28 -0.32 35.63
CA PRO A 160 -0.87 0.28 36.82
C PRO A 160 -1.68 -0.73 37.64
N ASN A 161 -1.60 -0.60 38.97
CA ASN A 161 -2.35 -1.47 39.88
C ASN A 161 -3.85 -1.19 39.79
N GLN A 162 -4.67 -2.23 39.68
CA GLN A 162 -6.13 -2.09 39.64
C GLN A 162 -6.77 -1.90 41.01
N VAL A 163 -6.10 -2.23 42.12
CA VAL A 163 -6.65 -2.10 43.48
C VAL A 163 -7.00 -0.63 43.81
N PRO A 164 -6.13 0.36 43.59
CA PRO A 164 -6.47 1.78 43.75
C PRO A 164 -7.68 2.19 42.92
N THR A 165 -7.75 1.77 41.65
CA THR A 165 -8.90 2.05 40.77
C THR A 165 -10.21 1.48 41.31
N GLN A 166 -10.19 0.25 41.83
CA GLN A 166 -11.38 -0.37 42.43
C GLN A 166 -11.84 0.36 43.70
N LEU A 167 -10.89 0.85 44.52
CA LEU A 167 -11.18 1.64 45.71
C LEU A 167 -11.78 3.02 45.37
N MET A 168 -11.41 3.58 44.22
CA MET A 168 -11.89 4.87 43.73
C MET A 168 -13.34 4.84 43.24
N GLY A 169 -13.91 3.65 42.95
CA GLY A 169 -15.25 3.53 42.40
C GLY A 169 -15.43 4.30 41.10
N GLU A 170 -16.47 5.13 41.01
CA GLU A 170 -16.75 5.94 39.81
C GLU A 170 -15.66 6.99 39.51
N PHE A 171 -14.97 7.50 40.54
CA PHE A 171 -13.90 8.49 40.39
C PHE A 171 -12.60 7.89 39.82
N GLY A 172 -12.48 6.57 39.77
CA GLY A 172 -11.33 5.86 39.19
C GLY A 172 -11.54 5.42 37.74
N THR A 173 -12.70 5.72 37.14
CA THR A 173 -13.04 5.25 35.79
C THR A 173 -12.22 5.88 34.68
N VAL A 174 -11.61 7.03 34.94
CA VAL A 174 -10.72 7.75 34.02
C VAL A 174 -9.43 8.10 34.75
N GLY A 175 -8.29 7.95 34.06
CA GLY A 175 -6.99 8.27 34.61
C GLY A 175 -6.29 7.10 35.29
N VAL A 176 -5.10 7.39 35.82
CA VAL A 176 -4.27 6.40 36.54
C VAL A 176 -4.44 6.61 38.04
N ALA A 177 -4.88 5.56 38.74
CA ALA A 177 -5.08 5.62 40.19
C ALA A 177 -3.76 5.38 40.96
N LEU A 178 -3.41 6.29 41.85
CA LEU A 178 -2.16 6.31 42.62
C LEU A 178 -2.43 6.24 44.12
N MET A 179 -1.58 5.53 44.85
CA MET A 179 -1.69 5.45 46.32
C MET A 179 -1.16 6.71 47.00
N PRO A 180 -1.75 7.12 48.15
CA PRO A 180 -1.29 8.28 48.90
C PRO A 180 0.04 8.04 49.59
N GLN A 181 0.70 9.14 49.97
CA GLN A 181 1.97 9.18 50.69
C GLN A 181 3.11 8.45 49.96
N GLY A 182 3.10 8.51 48.63
CA GLY A 182 4.12 7.92 47.78
C GLY A 182 4.50 8.83 46.62
N HIS A 183 5.63 8.49 46.01
CA HIS A 183 6.05 9.03 44.72
C HIS A 183 6.01 7.91 43.66
N THR A 184 5.25 8.12 42.59
CA THR A 184 5.08 7.14 41.51
C THR A 184 5.60 7.67 40.18
N VAL A 185 6.48 6.90 39.52
CA VAL A 185 6.95 7.23 38.17
C VAL A 185 6.07 6.55 37.13
N LEU A 186 5.65 7.30 36.12
CA LEU A 186 4.82 6.89 35.00
C LEU A 186 5.63 7.02 33.71
N GLU A 187 6.12 5.89 33.19
CA GLU A 187 6.78 5.83 31.88
C GLU A 187 5.73 5.85 30.77
N VAL A 188 5.62 6.99 30.10
CA VAL A 188 4.67 7.23 29.02
C VAL A 188 5.22 6.65 27.72
N ARG A 189 4.47 5.75 27.09
CA ARG A 189 4.80 5.24 25.76
C ARG A 189 4.90 6.39 24.75
N PRO A 190 5.92 6.42 23.87
CA PRO A 190 5.89 7.26 22.69
C PRO A 190 4.63 7.01 21.87
N LEU A 191 3.98 8.11 21.46
CA LEU A 191 2.76 8.09 20.67
C LEU A 191 3.14 8.18 19.19
N ARG A 192 3.50 7.03 18.62
CA ARG A 192 4.03 6.90 17.25
C ARG A 192 3.23 5.86 16.47
N ALA A 193 3.33 5.90 15.15
CA ALA A 193 2.77 4.90 14.25
C ALA A 193 3.75 4.59 13.12
N LEU A 194 3.62 3.41 12.53
CA LEU A 194 4.28 3.10 11.27
C LEU A 194 3.39 3.50 10.08
N ARG A 195 4.03 3.93 9.00
CA ARG A 195 3.38 4.32 7.75
C ARG A 195 4.18 3.77 6.56
N PRO A 196 3.55 3.14 5.56
CA PRO A 196 4.25 2.79 4.33
C PRO A 196 4.76 4.07 3.66
N MET A 197 6.05 4.12 3.34
CA MET A 197 6.63 5.24 2.61
C MET A 197 6.10 5.24 1.17
N LEU A 198 5.50 6.36 0.75
CA LEU A 198 4.94 6.55 -0.59
C LEU A 198 5.46 7.87 -1.16
N SER A 199 6.00 7.83 -2.38
CA SER A 199 6.42 9.02 -3.10
C SER A 199 5.21 9.81 -3.61
N SER A 200 5.27 11.12 -3.43
CA SER A 200 4.28 12.09 -3.90
C SER A 200 4.59 12.64 -5.31
N ASP A 201 5.72 12.29 -5.90
CA ASP A 201 6.09 12.73 -7.26
C ASP A 201 5.18 12.14 -8.35
N PRO A 202 4.90 12.89 -9.43
CA PRO A 202 4.18 12.36 -10.59
C PRO A 202 5.03 11.35 -11.36
N GLU A 203 6.36 11.44 -11.33
CA GLU A 203 7.24 10.48 -11.98
C GLU A 203 7.16 9.08 -11.36
N PHE A 204 7.50 8.09 -12.18
CA PHE A 204 7.55 6.70 -11.74
C PHE A 204 8.76 6.48 -10.84
N CYS A 205 8.54 5.81 -9.70
CA CYS A 205 9.63 5.20 -8.94
C CYS A 205 9.34 3.72 -8.62
N ALA A 206 10.40 2.92 -8.48
CA ALA A 206 10.30 1.50 -8.17
C ALA A 206 9.68 1.23 -6.79
N LEU A 207 9.90 2.12 -5.81
CA LEU A 207 9.31 2.01 -4.48
C LEU A 207 7.78 2.07 -4.53
N ASN A 208 7.19 3.05 -5.22
CA ASN A 208 5.73 3.13 -5.35
C ASN A 208 5.16 1.93 -6.09
N LEU A 209 5.86 1.42 -7.12
CA LEU A 209 5.44 0.20 -7.81
C LEU A 209 5.28 -0.96 -6.81
N TYR A 210 6.23 -1.15 -5.90
CA TYR A 210 6.20 -2.21 -4.90
C TYR A 210 5.17 -1.95 -3.79
N GLN A 211 5.19 -0.78 -3.16
CA GLN A 211 4.31 -0.45 -2.03
C GLN A 211 2.83 -0.50 -2.44
N LEU A 212 2.49 0.05 -3.61
CA LEU A 212 1.11 0.04 -4.11
C LEU A 212 0.67 -1.34 -4.63
N ALA A 213 1.60 -2.25 -4.95
CA ALA A 213 1.26 -3.64 -5.24
C ALA A 213 0.78 -4.35 -3.97
N LEU A 214 1.43 -4.08 -2.83
CA LEU A 214 0.98 -4.58 -1.53
C LEU A 214 -0.41 -4.03 -1.17
N MET A 215 -0.65 -2.73 -1.39
CA MET A 215 -1.97 -2.12 -1.13
C MET A 215 -3.06 -2.65 -2.06
N ALA A 216 -2.76 -2.82 -3.35
CA ALA A 216 -3.69 -3.46 -4.29
C ALA A 216 -4.01 -4.91 -3.89
N THR A 217 -3.05 -5.62 -3.31
CA THR A 217 -3.28 -6.98 -2.77
C THR A 217 -4.15 -6.96 -1.52
N LEU A 218 -3.91 -6.02 -0.60
CA LEU A 218 -4.68 -5.86 0.63
C LEU A 218 -6.18 -5.60 0.36
N SER A 219 -6.54 -5.05 -0.82
CA SER A 219 -7.94 -4.87 -1.22
C SER A 219 -8.74 -6.17 -1.36
N TYR A 220 -8.07 -7.33 -1.40
CA TYR A 220 -8.71 -8.64 -1.38
C TYR A 220 -9.05 -9.14 0.04
N CYS A 221 -8.52 -8.49 1.08
CA CYS A 221 -8.87 -8.78 2.46
C CYS A 221 -10.18 -8.09 2.88
N PRO A 222 -10.93 -8.67 3.82
CA PRO A 222 -12.05 -7.95 4.43
C PRO A 222 -11.54 -6.74 5.23
N PHE A 223 -12.46 -5.87 5.64
CA PHE A 223 -12.14 -4.80 6.57
C PHE A 223 -11.80 -5.33 7.99
N GLY A 224 -12.37 -6.47 8.41
CA GLY A 224 -11.97 -7.15 9.64
C GLY A 224 -12.41 -6.48 10.96
N GLN A 225 -13.45 -5.64 10.94
CA GLN A 225 -14.00 -4.98 12.15
C GLN A 225 -14.87 -5.93 12.99
N GLN A 226 -14.73 -5.85 14.31
CA GLN A 226 -15.60 -6.50 15.28
C GLN A 226 -16.16 -5.47 16.29
N PRO A 227 -17.49 -5.38 16.46
CA PRO A 227 -18.54 -6.09 15.72
C PRO A 227 -18.65 -5.69 14.25
N GLY A 228 -19.03 -6.64 13.38
CA GLY A 228 -19.08 -6.44 11.93
C GLY A 228 -20.43 -5.95 11.37
N ALA A 229 -21.50 -5.97 12.16
CA ALA A 229 -22.86 -5.60 11.71
C ALA A 229 -23.46 -4.49 12.58
N ALA A 230 -24.12 -3.53 11.93
CA ALA A 230 -24.90 -2.49 12.59
C ALA A 230 -26.26 -3.02 13.08
N PRO A 231 -26.85 -2.45 14.15
CA PRO A 231 -26.30 -1.38 14.98
C PRO A 231 -25.22 -1.88 15.97
N ILE A 232 -24.11 -1.17 16.05
CA ILE A 232 -22.97 -1.45 16.91
C ILE A 232 -23.18 -0.72 18.24
N ASN A 233 -23.24 -1.49 19.33
CA ASN A 233 -23.45 -0.98 20.70
C ASN A 233 -22.22 -1.13 21.61
N THR A 234 -21.11 -1.64 21.07
CA THR A 234 -19.89 -1.92 21.82
C THR A 234 -18.70 -1.26 21.11
N PRO A 235 -17.57 -1.05 21.81
CA PRO A 235 -16.35 -0.60 21.18
C PRO A 235 -15.95 -1.51 20.00
N VAL A 236 -15.38 -0.90 18.96
CA VAL A 236 -14.88 -1.61 17.78
C VAL A 236 -13.42 -1.99 17.95
N SER A 237 -13.03 -3.10 17.31
CA SER A 237 -11.66 -3.60 17.27
C SER A 237 -11.39 -4.30 15.94
N PHE A 238 -10.11 -4.56 15.63
CA PHE A 238 -9.68 -5.13 14.35
C PHE A 238 -8.78 -6.37 14.55
N PRO A 239 -9.33 -7.49 15.05
CA PRO A 239 -8.53 -8.66 15.45
C PRO A 239 -8.08 -9.56 14.29
N GLU A 240 -8.69 -9.43 13.10
CA GLU A 240 -8.41 -10.29 11.96
C GLU A 240 -7.15 -9.85 11.22
N GLN A 241 -6.17 -10.74 11.07
CA GLN A 241 -4.91 -10.46 10.39
C GLN A 241 -4.62 -11.49 9.28
N PRO A 242 -4.40 -11.06 8.02
CA PRO A 242 -4.46 -9.67 7.54
C PRO A 242 -5.90 -9.19 7.27
N SER A 243 -6.19 -7.95 7.65
CA SER A 243 -7.38 -7.20 7.23
C SER A 243 -7.06 -5.72 7.12
N VAL A 244 -7.87 -4.96 6.36
CA VAL A 244 -7.65 -3.51 6.17
C VAL A 244 -7.71 -2.76 7.50
N GLY A 245 -8.73 -3.03 8.32
CA GLY A 245 -8.89 -2.43 9.64
C GLY A 245 -7.76 -2.80 10.59
N ASN A 246 -7.25 -4.04 10.51
CA ASN A 246 -6.10 -4.44 11.34
C ASN A 246 -4.83 -3.71 10.93
N TRP A 247 -4.54 -3.59 9.64
CA TRP A 247 -3.35 -2.88 9.15
C TRP A 247 -3.31 -1.44 9.69
N PHE A 248 -4.36 -0.66 9.45
CA PHE A 248 -4.33 0.79 9.71
C PHE A 248 -4.85 1.17 11.10
N GLY A 249 -5.80 0.41 11.66
CA GLY A 249 -6.41 0.70 12.96
C GLY A 249 -5.77 -0.02 14.15
N ASP A 250 -4.95 -1.06 13.92
CA ASP A 250 -4.39 -1.91 14.99
C ASP A 250 -2.87 -2.06 14.89
N ALA A 251 -2.36 -2.83 13.91
CA ALA A 251 -0.96 -3.21 13.83
C ALA A 251 -0.02 -2.03 13.62
N LEU A 252 -0.21 -1.23 12.55
CA LEU A 252 0.66 -0.07 12.28
C LEU A 252 0.52 1.02 13.35
N ALA A 253 -0.69 1.16 13.92
CA ALA A 253 -0.97 2.03 15.06
C ALA A 253 -0.18 1.61 16.32
N LYS A 254 0.14 0.33 16.48
CA LYS A 254 0.98 -0.21 17.55
C LYS A 254 2.47 -0.24 17.19
N CYS A 255 2.86 0.19 15.99
CA CYS A 255 4.19 0.04 15.42
C CYS A 255 4.62 -1.42 15.17
N GLU A 256 3.67 -2.29 14.83
CA GLU A 256 3.94 -3.65 14.38
C GLU A 256 4.24 -3.67 12.87
N GLU A 257 5.34 -4.31 12.48
CA GLU A 257 5.74 -4.41 11.06
C GLU A 257 5.07 -5.60 10.38
N LEU A 258 4.08 -5.31 9.54
CA LEU A 258 3.36 -6.33 8.79
C LEU A 258 4.01 -6.62 7.44
N TRP A 259 3.99 -7.89 7.04
CA TRP A 259 4.40 -8.35 5.71
C TRP A 259 3.29 -9.06 4.94
N ARG A 260 2.24 -9.51 5.64
CA ARG A 260 1.09 -10.20 5.04
C ARG A 260 0.04 -9.20 4.58
N VAL A 261 -0.25 -9.21 3.29
CA VAL A 261 -1.38 -8.49 2.69
C VAL A 261 -2.43 -9.44 2.10
N ASP A 262 -2.23 -10.75 2.27
CA ASP A 262 -3.15 -11.80 1.86
C ASP A 262 -3.00 -13.01 2.81
N PRO A 263 -4.08 -13.68 3.24
CA PRO A 263 -4.01 -14.81 4.17
C PRO A 263 -3.24 -16.03 3.61
N GLY A 264 -3.25 -16.22 2.29
CA GLY A 264 -2.55 -17.28 1.58
C GLY A 264 -1.08 -16.97 1.26
N GLN A 265 -0.58 -15.78 1.63
CA GLN A 265 0.79 -15.38 1.39
C GLN A 265 1.77 -16.19 2.26
N THR A 266 2.63 -16.97 1.61
CA THR A 266 3.62 -17.83 2.29
C THR A 266 5.01 -17.20 2.41
N LYS A 267 5.37 -16.29 1.49
CA LYS A 267 6.66 -15.57 1.49
C LYS A 267 6.53 -14.17 2.12
N PRO A 268 7.46 -13.75 3.00
CA PRO A 268 7.45 -12.40 3.56
C PRO A 268 7.83 -11.33 2.54
N TYR A 269 7.02 -10.29 2.45
CA TYR A 269 7.26 -9.09 1.67
C TYR A 269 6.94 -7.87 2.54
N TYR A 270 7.95 -7.33 3.23
CA TYR A 270 7.77 -6.18 4.12
C TYR A 270 7.71 -4.88 3.31
N PRO A 271 6.72 -4.01 3.52
CA PRO A 271 6.80 -2.63 3.06
C PRO A 271 8.01 -1.91 3.64
N LEU A 272 8.48 -0.90 2.93
CA LEU A 272 9.35 0.11 3.51
C LEU A 272 8.49 1.04 4.37
N TYR A 273 8.66 0.96 5.70
CA TYR A 273 7.94 1.78 6.67
C TYR A 273 8.77 2.96 7.12
N GLU A 274 8.09 4.06 7.42
CA GLU A 274 8.61 5.15 8.23
C GLU A 274 7.89 5.20 9.58
N ASP A 275 8.63 5.65 10.60
CA ASP A 275 8.09 5.92 11.92
C ASP A 275 7.67 7.41 11.98
N VAL A 276 6.39 7.66 12.31
CA VAL A 276 5.78 9.00 12.27
C VAL A 276 5.04 9.33 13.58
N PRO A 277 4.86 10.63 13.91
CA PRO A 277 3.88 11.04 14.93
C PRO A 277 2.54 10.36 14.67
N TYR A 278 1.86 9.90 15.73
CA TYR A 278 0.61 9.15 15.55
C TYR A 278 -0.48 9.93 14.79
N SER A 279 -0.50 11.26 14.92
CA SER A 279 -1.38 12.15 14.15
C SER A 279 -1.09 12.21 12.65
N LYS A 280 0.04 11.66 12.17
CA LYS A 280 0.40 11.52 10.74
C LYS A 280 0.18 10.11 10.17
N ARG A 281 -0.43 9.20 10.96
CA ARG A 281 -0.75 7.83 10.52
C ARG A 281 -1.72 7.83 9.34
N LEU A 282 -1.83 6.69 8.66
CA LEU A 282 -2.99 6.40 7.82
C LEU A 282 -4.20 6.13 8.72
N GLU A 283 -5.15 7.05 8.71
CA GLU A 283 -6.22 7.11 9.69
C GLU A 283 -7.35 6.11 9.39
N ILE A 284 -7.84 5.48 10.47
CA ILE A 284 -9.16 4.89 10.58
C ILE A 284 -9.97 5.77 11.53
N VAL A 285 -11.19 6.18 11.12
CA VAL A 285 -12.04 7.07 11.91
C VAL A 285 -12.33 6.47 13.29
N PRO A 286 -12.38 7.30 14.35
CA PRO A 286 -12.76 6.81 15.66
C PRO A 286 -14.24 6.39 15.70
N PHE A 287 -14.58 5.50 16.64
CA PHE A 287 -15.96 5.10 16.90
C PHE A 287 -16.30 5.34 18.37
N ASP A 288 -17.19 6.30 18.61
CA ASP A 288 -17.65 6.68 19.94
C ASP A 288 -19.06 7.28 19.87
N PRO A 289 -20.12 6.49 20.13
CA PRO A 289 -21.49 6.98 20.14
C PRO A 289 -21.77 8.12 21.13
N ALA A 290 -20.94 8.29 22.16
CA ALA A 290 -21.10 9.40 23.12
C ALA A 290 -20.48 10.70 22.60
N LEU A 291 -19.50 10.62 21.69
CA LEU A 291 -18.80 11.78 21.14
C LEU A 291 -19.28 12.16 19.74
N TYR A 292 -19.62 11.17 18.91
CA TYR A 292 -20.00 11.37 17.51
C TYR A 292 -21.46 10.94 17.29
N PRO A 293 -22.40 11.88 17.09
CA PRO A 293 -23.82 11.56 16.90
C PRO A 293 -24.10 10.60 15.73
N VAL A 294 -23.26 10.62 14.69
CA VAL A 294 -23.32 9.71 13.54
C VAL A 294 -23.07 8.24 13.91
N ASN A 295 -22.43 7.99 15.06
CA ASN A 295 -22.24 6.65 15.62
C ASN A 295 -23.44 6.19 16.48
N ASN A 296 -24.53 6.96 16.60
CA ASN A 296 -25.69 6.57 17.43
C ASN A 296 -26.32 5.25 16.91
N PRO A 297 -26.41 4.19 17.75
CA PRO A 297 -27.03 2.92 17.37
C PRO A 297 -28.50 3.02 16.93
N GLU A 298 -29.24 4.04 17.38
CA GLU A 298 -30.63 4.29 16.98
C GLU A 298 -30.78 4.60 15.49
N LEU A 299 -29.68 4.95 14.81
CA LEU A 299 -29.64 5.17 13.36
C LEU A 299 -29.76 3.86 12.57
N GLY A 300 -29.67 2.69 13.20
CA GLY A 300 -29.80 1.39 12.54
C GLY A 300 -28.77 1.23 11.42
N THR A 301 -29.21 0.90 10.20
CA THR A 301 -28.34 0.76 9.02
C THR A 301 -27.68 2.08 8.59
N LYS A 302 -28.20 3.23 9.04
CA LYS A 302 -27.60 4.55 8.78
C LYS A 302 -26.44 4.87 9.72
N GLN A 303 -26.27 4.14 10.83
CA GLN A 303 -25.16 4.33 11.76
C GLN A 303 -23.83 4.31 11.00
N GLU A 304 -22.98 5.29 11.26
CA GLU A 304 -21.62 5.33 10.72
C GLU A 304 -20.68 4.56 11.66
N HIS A 305 -19.76 3.82 11.08
CA HIS A 305 -18.72 3.07 11.77
C HIS A 305 -17.51 2.90 10.83
N PRO A 306 -16.31 2.57 11.34
CA PRO A 306 -15.09 2.55 10.55
C PRO A 306 -15.20 1.74 9.24
N ALA A 307 -15.75 0.53 9.30
CA ALA A 307 -15.93 -0.29 8.10
C ALA A 307 -16.81 0.38 7.04
N LYS A 308 -17.87 1.08 7.44
CA LYS A 308 -18.78 1.77 6.49
C LYS A 308 -18.13 2.98 5.83
N ILE A 309 -17.22 3.65 6.53
CA ILE A 309 -16.53 4.84 6.03
C ILE A 309 -15.33 4.46 5.17
N HIS A 310 -14.58 3.41 5.54
CA HIS A 310 -13.30 3.06 4.92
C HIS A 310 -13.37 1.87 3.96
N PHE A 311 -14.51 1.17 3.85
CA PHE A 311 -14.63 -0.02 3.04
C PHE A 311 -15.92 -0.05 2.23
N LEU A 312 -15.78 -0.29 0.93
CA LEU A 312 -16.86 -0.64 0.03
C LEU A 312 -16.87 -2.16 -0.14
N ASP A 313 -18.02 -2.77 0.11
CA ASP A 313 -18.31 -4.16 -0.24
C ASP A 313 -19.74 -4.26 -0.74
N ASP A 314 -19.90 -4.37 -2.06
CA ASP A 314 -21.23 -4.47 -2.67
C ASP A 314 -21.60 -5.90 -3.07
N THR A 315 -20.77 -6.89 -2.73
CA THR A 315 -20.89 -8.29 -3.14
C THR A 315 -22.24 -8.91 -2.79
N ALA A 316 -22.81 -8.53 -1.64
CA ALA A 316 -24.06 -9.07 -1.11
C ALA A 316 -25.32 -8.24 -1.47
N THR A 317 -25.22 -7.28 -2.40
CA THR A 317 -26.34 -6.40 -2.78
C THR A 317 -27.14 -6.94 -3.97
N GLU A 318 -28.44 -6.61 -4.05
CA GLU A 318 -29.32 -7.05 -5.15
C GLU A 318 -28.84 -6.54 -6.53
N GLU A 319 -28.18 -5.38 -6.59
CA GLU A 319 -27.58 -4.79 -7.79
C GLU A 319 -26.04 -4.95 -7.80
N SER A 320 -25.50 -6.01 -7.18
CA SER A 320 -24.05 -6.22 -7.00
C SER A 320 -23.22 -6.09 -8.28
N THR A 321 -22.09 -5.38 -8.19
CA THR A 321 -21.04 -5.35 -9.22
C THR A 321 -19.78 -6.08 -8.77
N ASP A 322 -19.86 -6.89 -7.70
CA ASP A 322 -18.75 -7.63 -7.08
C ASP A 322 -17.47 -6.77 -6.91
N THR A 323 -17.69 -5.54 -6.46
CA THR A 323 -16.73 -4.47 -6.30
C THR A 323 -16.43 -4.27 -4.82
N GLN A 324 -15.15 -4.34 -4.50
CA GLN A 324 -14.64 -3.97 -3.19
C GLN A 324 -13.57 -2.90 -3.34
N ALA A 325 -13.50 -2.00 -2.38
CA ALA A 325 -12.45 -1.01 -2.31
C ALA A 325 -12.22 -0.61 -0.86
N PHE A 326 -11.00 -0.18 -0.54
CA PHE A 326 -10.74 0.52 0.70
C PHE A 326 -10.13 1.90 0.46
N ILE A 327 -10.32 2.78 1.43
CA ILE A 327 -9.79 4.14 1.43
C ILE A 327 -9.27 4.50 2.82
N THR A 328 -8.09 5.12 2.88
CA THR A 328 -7.51 5.70 4.10
C THR A 328 -6.67 6.91 3.72
N HIS A 329 -6.41 7.80 4.67
CA HIS A 329 -5.68 9.04 4.43
C HIS A 329 -4.70 9.38 5.54
N ASN A 330 -3.72 10.21 5.21
CA ASN A 330 -2.94 10.98 6.17
C ASN A 330 -2.93 12.46 5.74
N ASP A 331 -1.95 13.22 6.23
CA ASP A 331 -1.77 14.64 5.92
C ASP A 331 -1.24 14.93 4.50
N GLU A 332 -0.71 13.93 3.81
CA GLU A 332 -0.04 14.06 2.51
C GLU A 332 -0.79 13.35 1.37
N VAL A 333 -1.37 12.18 1.65
CA VAL A 333 -1.99 11.29 0.66
C VAL A 333 -3.34 10.74 1.12
N ILE A 334 -4.22 10.52 0.14
CA ILE A 334 -5.39 9.65 0.25
C ILE A 334 -5.11 8.41 -0.60
N LEU A 335 -5.03 7.25 0.04
CA LEU A 335 -4.79 5.96 -0.60
C LEU A 335 -6.12 5.27 -0.88
N ILE A 336 -6.33 4.89 -2.14
CA ILE A 336 -7.52 4.18 -2.61
C ILE A 336 -7.07 2.90 -3.30
N ALA A 337 -7.54 1.75 -2.83
CA ALA A 337 -7.24 0.47 -3.49
C ALA A 337 -8.54 -0.23 -3.88
N VAL A 338 -8.64 -0.60 -5.16
CA VAL A 338 -9.82 -1.26 -5.74
C VAL A 338 -9.52 -2.73 -6.04
N ARG A 339 -10.36 -3.62 -5.51
CA ARG A 339 -10.24 -5.07 -5.69
C ARG A 339 -10.64 -5.50 -7.09
N GLY A 340 -9.96 -6.49 -7.62
CA GLY A 340 -10.44 -7.27 -8.76
C GLY A 340 -11.39 -8.39 -8.36
N THR A 341 -12.19 -8.83 -9.31
CA THR A 341 -13.21 -9.86 -9.11
C THR A 341 -12.59 -11.26 -9.22
N ALA A 342 -12.69 -12.09 -8.17
CA ALA A 342 -12.11 -13.44 -8.17
C ALA A 342 -12.96 -14.48 -8.93
N GLN A 343 -14.30 -14.33 -8.92
CA GLN A 343 -15.23 -15.26 -9.57
C GLN A 343 -15.32 -15.05 -11.10
N MET A 344 -15.16 -13.81 -11.58
CA MET A 344 -15.29 -13.47 -13.00
C MET A 344 -14.10 -13.84 -13.89
N LEU A 345 -12.94 -14.27 -13.36
CA LEU A 345 -11.83 -14.72 -14.22
C LEU A 345 -12.16 -16.04 -14.93
N ALA A 346 -12.93 -16.92 -14.29
CA ALA A 346 -13.38 -18.19 -14.88
C ALA A 346 -14.63 -18.02 -15.77
N ASP A 347 -15.52 -17.10 -15.41
CA ASP A 347 -16.81 -16.88 -16.10
C ASP A 347 -16.74 -15.76 -17.15
N GLY A 348 -16.01 -14.68 -16.93
CA GLY A 348 -15.89 -13.53 -17.84
C GLY A 348 -15.05 -13.78 -19.11
N LEU A 349 -14.22 -14.82 -19.12
CA LEU A 349 -13.60 -15.33 -20.35
C LEU A 349 -14.62 -16.11 -21.23
N ARG A 350 -15.75 -16.53 -20.67
CA ARG A 350 -16.84 -17.25 -21.35
C ARG A 350 -18.04 -16.35 -21.66
N ASP A 351 -18.40 -15.43 -20.78
CA ASP A 351 -19.48 -14.44 -20.94
C ASP A 351 -18.91 -13.10 -21.38
N ALA A 352 -18.60 -13.00 -22.67
CA ALA A 352 -18.12 -11.80 -23.33
C ALA A 352 -19.23 -10.75 -23.52
N ASP A 353 -19.72 -10.13 -22.45
CA ASP A 353 -20.43 -8.85 -22.55
C ASP A 353 -19.43 -7.69 -22.59
N ALA A 354 -18.65 -7.63 -23.68
CA ALA A 354 -17.67 -6.57 -23.95
C ALA A 354 -18.32 -5.24 -24.41
N LEU A 355 -19.61 -5.04 -24.12
CA LEU A 355 -20.36 -3.90 -24.63
C LEU A 355 -19.75 -2.57 -24.15
N GLN A 356 -19.38 -1.75 -25.12
CA GLN A 356 -19.00 -0.37 -24.90
C GLN A 356 -20.24 0.52 -24.74
N VAL A 357 -20.27 1.34 -23.69
CA VAL A 357 -21.30 2.36 -23.44
C VAL A 357 -20.65 3.75 -23.38
N PRO A 358 -21.37 4.82 -23.74
CA PRO A 358 -20.86 6.18 -23.60
C PRO A 358 -20.38 6.47 -22.17
N PHE A 359 -19.22 7.10 -22.04
CA PHE A 359 -18.73 7.63 -20.77
C PHE A 359 -19.41 8.97 -20.49
N GLU A 360 -20.33 9.03 -19.53
CA GLU A 360 -21.22 10.19 -19.33
C GLU A 360 -20.48 11.42 -18.81
N GLU A 361 -19.39 11.23 -18.07
CA GLU A 361 -18.58 12.30 -17.48
C GLU A 361 -17.65 12.97 -18.50
N GLY A 362 -17.44 12.36 -19.67
CA GLY A 362 -16.45 12.81 -20.64
C GLY A 362 -16.70 12.33 -22.07
N LEU A 363 -15.62 12.03 -22.79
CA LEU A 363 -15.65 11.63 -24.18
C LEU A 363 -15.16 10.20 -24.36
N GLY A 364 -15.70 9.51 -25.36
CA GLY A 364 -15.38 8.11 -25.67
C GLY A 364 -16.38 7.14 -25.03
N LYS A 365 -16.03 5.86 -25.09
CA LYS A 365 -16.82 4.77 -24.56
C LYS A 365 -16.00 3.87 -23.65
N VAL A 366 -16.70 3.27 -22.70
CA VAL A 366 -16.14 2.44 -21.63
C VAL A 366 -16.88 1.12 -21.54
N HIS A 367 -16.22 0.09 -21.01
CA HIS A 367 -16.84 -1.20 -20.78
C HIS A 367 -17.99 -1.09 -19.76
N ARG A 368 -19.19 -1.54 -20.13
CA ARG A 368 -20.41 -1.39 -19.31
C ARG A 368 -20.25 -1.89 -17.87
N GLY A 369 -19.69 -3.09 -17.68
CA GLY A 369 -19.50 -3.68 -16.37
C GLY A 369 -18.55 -2.88 -15.47
N PHE A 370 -17.37 -2.49 -16.00
CA PHE A 370 -16.39 -1.71 -15.25
C PHE A 370 -16.94 -0.32 -14.92
N TYR A 371 -17.74 0.26 -15.82
CA TYR A 371 -18.35 1.57 -15.58
C TYR A 371 -19.39 1.52 -14.46
N GLY A 372 -20.23 0.48 -14.39
CA GLY A 372 -21.15 0.28 -13.28
C GLY A 372 -20.42 0.18 -11.92
N ALA A 373 -19.37 -0.64 -11.87
CA ALA A 373 -18.50 -0.74 -10.69
C ALA A 373 -17.82 0.60 -10.33
N ALA A 374 -17.31 1.32 -11.33
CA ALA A 374 -16.67 2.61 -11.14
C ALA A 374 -17.64 3.67 -10.62
N LYS A 375 -18.92 3.66 -11.02
CA LYS A 375 -19.94 4.56 -10.46
C LYS A 375 -20.15 4.32 -8.97
N LYS A 376 -20.20 3.06 -8.52
CA LYS A 376 -20.30 2.72 -7.08
C LYS A 376 -19.06 3.14 -6.31
N SER A 377 -17.87 2.79 -6.82
CA SER A 377 -16.60 3.22 -6.22
C SER A 377 -16.47 4.74 -6.17
N THR A 378 -16.93 5.45 -7.21
CA THR A 378 -16.89 6.93 -7.24
C THR A 378 -17.78 7.51 -6.17
N ALA A 379 -19.02 7.02 -6.01
CA ALA A 379 -19.93 7.51 -4.97
C ALA A 379 -19.34 7.32 -3.56
N PHE A 380 -18.76 6.14 -3.30
CA PHE A 380 -18.06 5.84 -2.05
C PHE A 380 -16.86 6.76 -1.82
N VAL A 381 -16.00 6.91 -2.82
CA VAL A 381 -14.79 7.75 -2.71
C VAL A 381 -15.15 9.22 -2.57
N THR A 382 -16.14 9.74 -3.30
CA THR A 382 -16.55 11.15 -3.19
C THR A 382 -17.13 11.47 -1.81
N ASP A 383 -17.95 10.58 -1.23
CA ASP A 383 -18.45 10.76 0.15
C ASP A 383 -17.28 10.84 1.15
N TYR A 384 -16.23 10.05 0.95
CA TYR A 384 -15.03 10.14 1.78
C TYR A 384 -14.22 11.42 1.53
N LEU A 385 -14.03 11.83 0.28
CA LEU A 385 -13.29 13.04 -0.08
C LEU A 385 -13.99 14.29 0.46
N ASP A 386 -15.32 14.35 0.40
CA ASP A 386 -16.11 15.47 0.94
C ASP A 386 -15.89 15.67 2.45
N ARG A 387 -15.48 14.61 3.16
CA ARG A 387 -15.23 14.62 4.61
C ARG A 387 -13.78 14.92 4.98
N PHE A 388 -12.82 14.42 4.19
CA PHE A 388 -11.41 14.31 4.62
C PHE A 388 -10.40 14.93 3.66
N TYR A 389 -10.81 15.35 2.46
CA TYR A 389 -9.92 16.00 1.51
C TYR A 389 -9.57 17.42 1.96
N ALA A 390 -8.27 17.65 2.13
CA ALA A 390 -7.66 18.92 2.52
C ALA A 390 -6.52 19.33 1.57
N GLY A 391 -6.47 18.78 0.34
CA GLY A 391 -5.44 19.07 -0.65
C GLY A 391 -4.40 17.96 -0.85
N GLN A 392 -4.56 16.80 -0.20
CA GLN A 392 -3.66 15.65 -0.34
C GLN A 392 -3.57 15.15 -1.79
N LYS A 393 -2.52 14.39 -2.10
CA LYS A 393 -2.45 13.63 -3.35
C LYS A 393 -3.30 12.37 -3.28
N LEU A 394 -4.04 12.06 -4.33
CA LEU A 394 -4.81 10.82 -4.45
C LEU A 394 -3.93 9.76 -5.11
N LEU A 395 -3.55 8.74 -4.33
CA LEU A 395 -2.84 7.56 -4.82
C LEU A 395 -3.86 6.43 -4.99
N ILE A 396 -4.14 6.07 -6.24
CA ILE A 396 -5.13 5.06 -6.57
C ILE A 396 -4.41 3.83 -7.11
N CYS A 397 -4.77 2.64 -6.62
CA CYS A 397 -4.29 1.40 -7.19
C CYS A 397 -5.37 0.33 -7.38
N GLY A 398 -5.11 -0.61 -8.29
CA GLY A 398 -6.01 -1.72 -8.54
C GLY A 398 -5.37 -2.85 -9.33
N HIS A 399 -5.78 -4.07 -9.03
CA HIS A 399 -5.31 -5.28 -9.70
C HIS A 399 -6.42 -5.92 -10.54
N SER A 400 -6.08 -6.54 -11.68
CA SER A 400 -7.02 -7.24 -12.54
C SER A 400 -8.19 -6.33 -12.95
N LEU A 401 -9.44 -6.79 -12.88
CA LEU A 401 -10.64 -5.97 -13.08
C LEU A 401 -10.64 -4.69 -12.22
N GLY A 402 -10.11 -4.76 -10.99
CA GLY A 402 -10.00 -3.62 -10.09
C GLY A 402 -9.13 -2.50 -10.67
N GLY A 403 -8.13 -2.85 -11.49
CA GLY A 403 -7.33 -1.86 -12.21
C GLY A 403 -8.10 -1.14 -13.32
N ALA A 404 -9.02 -1.83 -14.01
CA ALA A 404 -9.91 -1.20 -14.99
C ALA A 404 -10.94 -0.27 -14.30
N VAL A 405 -11.51 -0.70 -13.18
CA VAL A 405 -12.40 0.13 -12.35
C VAL A 405 -11.66 1.34 -11.80
N ALA A 406 -10.43 1.16 -11.31
CA ALA A 406 -9.59 2.25 -10.80
C ALA A 406 -9.24 3.29 -11.89
N LEU A 407 -9.05 2.88 -13.14
CA LEU A 407 -8.86 3.80 -14.27
C LEU A 407 -10.08 4.69 -14.50
N LEU A 408 -11.28 4.10 -14.54
CA LEU A 408 -12.51 4.85 -14.74
C LEU A 408 -12.79 5.77 -13.55
N LEU A 409 -12.63 5.27 -12.32
CA LEU A 409 -12.72 6.06 -11.09
C LEU A 409 -11.76 7.27 -11.12
N ALA A 410 -10.49 7.05 -11.45
CA ALA A 410 -9.48 8.11 -11.49
C ALA A 410 -9.84 9.20 -12.51
N GLU A 411 -10.33 8.82 -13.70
CA GLU A 411 -10.76 9.78 -14.71
C GLU A 411 -12.02 10.53 -14.31
N MET A 412 -13.01 9.84 -13.72
CA MET A 412 -14.23 10.47 -13.18
C MET A 412 -13.88 11.52 -12.12
N LEU A 413 -12.95 11.22 -11.20
CA LEU A 413 -12.47 12.17 -10.19
C LEU A 413 -11.69 13.33 -10.82
N ARG A 414 -10.83 13.08 -11.81
CA ARG A 414 -10.03 14.12 -12.47
C ARG A 414 -10.89 15.16 -13.18
N LEU A 415 -12.02 14.73 -13.75
CA LEU A 415 -12.96 15.59 -14.47
C LEU A 415 -13.85 16.43 -13.54
N ARG A 416 -13.80 16.22 -12.23
CA ARG A 416 -14.56 17.02 -11.28
C ARG A 416 -13.99 18.43 -11.08
N PRO A 417 -14.82 19.40 -10.63
CA PRO A 417 -14.39 20.79 -10.43
C PRO A 417 -13.23 20.98 -9.47
N GLU A 418 -13.07 20.09 -8.47
CA GLU A 418 -12.03 20.16 -7.43
C GLU A 418 -10.61 19.93 -8.00
N ARG A 419 -10.48 19.34 -9.20
CA ARG A 419 -9.21 19.09 -9.89
C ARG A 419 -8.17 18.39 -9.02
N PHE A 420 -8.56 17.25 -8.45
CA PHE A 420 -7.69 16.43 -7.61
C PHE A 420 -6.35 16.09 -8.28
N ASN A 421 -5.26 16.13 -7.52
CA ASN A 421 -3.96 15.62 -7.93
C ASN A 421 -3.95 14.09 -7.83
N ILE A 422 -4.10 13.38 -8.95
CA ILE A 422 -4.29 11.94 -8.99
C ILE A 422 -3.10 11.24 -9.64
N GLN A 423 -2.67 10.14 -9.04
CA GLN A 423 -1.75 9.19 -9.65
C GLN A 423 -2.29 7.76 -9.51
N LEU A 424 -2.27 7.02 -10.62
CA LEU A 424 -2.86 5.70 -10.73
C LEU A 424 -1.81 4.63 -11.00
N TYR A 425 -1.85 3.53 -10.24
CA TYR A 425 -1.06 2.32 -10.45
C TYR A 425 -1.95 1.11 -10.67
N THR A 426 -1.84 0.46 -11.82
CA THR A 426 -2.60 -0.76 -12.10
C THR A 426 -1.70 -1.97 -12.31
N TYR A 427 -2.19 -3.15 -11.94
CA TYR A 427 -1.45 -4.41 -12.02
C TYR A 427 -2.30 -5.43 -12.80
N GLY A 428 -1.82 -5.93 -13.93
CA GLY A 428 -2.56 -6.93 -14.71
C GLY A 428 -3.92 -6.46 -15.22
N ALA A 429 -4.13 -5.15 -15.37
CA ALA A 429 -5.44 -4.61 -15.72
C ALA A 429 -5.81 -4.85 -17.20
N PRO A 430 -7.06 -5.27 -17.49
CA PRO A 430 -7.56 -5.37 -18.85
C PRO A 430 -7.79 -3.98 -19.47
N ARG A 431 -8.09 -3.94 -20.77
CA ARG A 431 -8.53 -2.68 -21.42
C ARG A 431 -9.93 -2.30 -20.93
N ALA A 432 -10.11 -1.03 -20.57
CA ALA A 432 -11.36 -0.55 -19.98
C ALA A 432 -12.19 0.33 -20.92
N ALA A 433 -11.57 0.94 -21.93
CA ALA A 433 -12.19 2.01 -22.72
C ALA A 433 -11.63 2.09 -24.15
N ASP A 434 -12.31 2.84 -25.01
CA ASP A 434 -11.92 3.05 -26.41
C ASP A 434 -10.77 4.07 -26.57
N ALA A 435 -10.25 4.17 -27.80
CA ALA A 435 -9.18 5.10 -28.14
C ALA A 435 -9.54 6.58 -27.88
N SER A 436 -10.83 6.95 -27.99
CA SER A 436 -11.29 8.30 -27.70
C SER A 436 -11.18 8.62 -26.21
N PHE A 437 -11.61 7.72 -25.33
CA PHE A 437 -11.41 7.85 -23.89
C PHE A 437 -9.92 7.95 -23.56
N VAL A 438 -9.10 7.03 -24.10
CA VAL A 438 -7.65 6.99 -23.82
C VAL A 438 -6.97 8.31 -24.18
N LYS A 439 -7.36 8.93 -25.30
CA LYS A 439 -6.83 10.23 -25.71
C LYS A 439 -7.26 11.35 -24.77
N ASN A 440 -8.50 11.36 -24.32
CA ASN A 440 -9.01 12.42 -23.43
C ASN A 440 -8.50 12.28 -21.98
N ALA A 441 -8.19 11.05 -21.56
CA ALA A 441 -7.58 10.75 -20.28
C ALA A 441 -6.06 10.93 -20.26
N GLU A 442 -5.39 11.27 -21.39
CA GLU A 442 -3.93 11.43 -21.48
C GLU A 442 -3.27 12.22 -20.33
N PRO A 443 -3.86 13.32 -19.81
CA PRO A 443 -3.28 14.04 -18.67
C PRO A 443 -3.24 13.27 -17.35
N LEU A 444 -3.97 12.17 -17.21
CA LEU A 444 -3.99 11.34 -16.01
C LEU A 444 -2.66 10.57 -15.88
N VAL A 445 -1.93 10.80 -14.80
CA VAL A 445 -0.69 10.07 -14.51
C VAL A 445 -1.04 8.62 -14.15
N HIS A 446 -0.81 7.70 -15.08
CA HIS A 446 -1.14 6.29 -14.93
C HIS A 446 0.06 5.40 -15.29
N TYR A 447 0.50 4.56 -14.35
CA TYR A 447 1.48 3.51 -14.56
C TYR A 447 0.80 2.14 -14.51
N ARG A 448 0.96 1.35 -15.58
CA ARG A 448 0.35 0.03 -15.70
C ARG A 448 1.43 -1.06 -15.70
N MET A 449 1.42 -1.90 -14.68
CA MET A 449 2.34 -3.03 -14.53
C MET A 449 1.77 -4.27 -15.20
N VAL A 450 2.58 -4.92 -16.03
CA VAL A 450 2.23 -6.18 -16.70
C VAL A 450 3.35 -7.19 -16.48
N ASN A 451 3.00 -8.36 -15.97
CA ASN A 451 3.93 -9.48 -15.93
C ASN A 451 3.95 -10.19 -17.29
N HIS A 452 5.13 -10.60 -17.76
CA HIS A 452 5.35 -11.15 -19.10
C HIS A 452 4.45 -12.34 -19.47
N ASN A 453 3.99 -13.12 -18.49
CA ASN A 453 3.16 -14.30 -18.73
C ASN A 453 1.70 -14.11 -18.30
N ASP A 454 1.27 -12.88 -18.03
CA ASP A 454 -0.11 -12.58 -17.68
C ASP A 454 -0.97 -12.35 -18.94
N PRO A 455 -2.01 -13.18 -19.20
CA PRO A 455 -2.86 -13.02 -20.38
C PRO A 455 -3.91 -11.89 -20.24
N ILE A 456 -4.22 -11.43 -19.03
CA ILE A 456 -5.37 -10.54 -18.77
C ILE A 456 -5.21 -9.15 -19.37
N PRO A 457 -4.02 -8.51 -19.37
CA PRO A 457 -3.82 -7.25 -20.08
C PRO A 457 -4.09 -7.34 -21.59
N SER A 458 -4.17 -8.53 -22.18
CA SER A 458 -4.48 -8.69 -23.60
C SER A 458 -5.98 -8.67 -23.91
N VAL A 459 -6.86 -8.65 -22.91
CA VAL A 459 -8.32 -8.66 -23.08
C VAL A 459 -9.00 -7.39 -22.56
N PRO A 460 -10.16 -6.99 -23.11
CA PRO A 460 -10.68 -7.38 -24.43
C PRO A 460 -9.65 -7.09 -25.53
N GLY A 461 -9.65 -7.93 -26.57
CA GLY A 461 -8.87 -7.65 -27.77
C GLY A 461 -9.36 -6.36 -28.43
N SER A 462 -8.48 -5.66 -29.14
CA SER A 462 -8.81 -4.45 -29.91
C SER A 462 -10.01 -4.63 -30.86
N TRP A 463 -10.32 -5.88 -31.23
CA TRP A 463 -11.32 -6.28 -32.22
C TRP A 463 -12.69 -6.69 -31.65
N MET A 464 -12.91 -6.66 -30.33
CA MET A 464 -14.07 -7.28 -29.67
C MET A 464 -15.34 -6.38 -29.55
N ASP A 465 -15.58 -5.45 -30.47
CA ASP A 465 -16.76 -4.53 -30.44
C ASP A 465 -18.05 -5.12 -31.08
N THR A 466 -18.40 -6.39 -30.82
CA THR A 466 -19.56 -7.02 -31.51
C THR A 466 -20.54 -7.76 -30.60
N LYS A 467 -21.84 -7.50 -30.81
CA LYS A 467 -22.97 -8.27 -30.27
C LYS A 467 -22.88 -9.74 -30.73
N THR A 468 -23.34 -10.64 -29.86
CA THR A 468 -23.26 -12.11 -29.89
C THR A 468 -23.79 -12.82 -31.15
N SER A 469 -24.34 -12.12 -32.15
CA SER A 469 -24.97 -12.73 -33.33
C SER A 469 -24.04 -12.93 -34.55
N VAL A 470 -22.74 -12.67 -34.46
CA VAL A 470 -21.78 -12.81 -35.60
C VAL A 470 -20.76 -13.95 -35.40
N TYR A 471 -20.86 -14.73 -34.33
CA TYR A 471 -19.97 -15.90 -34.13
C TYR A 471 -20.21 -17.05 -35.11
N GLY A 472 -21.25 -16.99 -35.95
CA GLY A 472 -21.67 -18.09 -36.82
C GLY A 472 -21.13 -18.10 -38.25
N THR A 473 -20.39 -17.09 -38.72
CA THR A 473 -20.02 -17.07 -40.15
C THR A 473 -18.74 -16.28 -40.46
N GLY A 474 -17.62 -16.99 -40.67
CA GLY A 474 -16.69 -16.63 -41.76
C GLY A 474 -15.42 -15.81 -41.47
N LEU A 475 -14.76 -15.92 -40.31
CA LEU A 475 -13.41 -15.33 -40.12
C LEU A 475 -12.40 -16.34 -39.53
N ALA A 476 -12.12 -17.40 -40.30
CA ALA A 476 -10.98 -18.28 -40.06
C ALA A 476 -9.88 -18.00 -41.09
N LEU A 477 -9.04 -16.99 -40.84
CA LEU A 477 -7.75 -16.86 -41.53
C LEU A 477 -6.74 -17.78 -40.84
N THR A 478 -6.72 -19.05 -41.25
CA THR A 478 -5.66 -19.99 -40.88
C THR A 478 -4.44 -19.76 -41.78
N PHE A 479 -3.42 -19.09 -41.26
CA PHE A 479 -2.13 -18.99 -41.94
C PHE A 479 -1.42 -20.35 -41.83
N VAL A 480 -1.34 -21.07 -42.95
CA VAL A 480 -0.70 -22.40 -43.01
C VAL A 480 0.81 -22.23 -42.86
N ASN A 481 1.42 -23.00 -41.96
CA ASN A 481 2.86 -23.04 -41.60
C ASN A 481 3.41 -21.87 -40.77
N VAL A 482 2.55 -21.03 -40.20
CA VAL A 482 2.95 -20.09 -39.15
C VAL A 482 2.46 -20.65 -37.81
N PRO A 483 3.24 -20.63 -36.71
CA PRO A 483 2.75 -21.13 -35.43
C PRO A 483 1.45 -20.43 -35.04
N ALA A 484 0.49 -21.18 -34.47
CA ALA A 484 -0.90 -20.73 -34.31
C ALA A 484 -1.08 -19.35 -33.60
N GLY A 485 -0.17 -18.95 -32.71
CA GLY A 485 -0.21 -17.62 -32.06
C GLY A 485 0.07 -16.44 -32.99
N PHE A 486 0.85 -16.64 -34.06
CA PHE A 486 1.14 -15.58 -35.04
C PHE A 486 -0.04 -15.33 -36.00
N SER A 487 -0.84 -16.36 -36.29
CA SER A 487 -2.09 -16.21 -37.06
C SER A 487 -3.15 -15.37 -36.32
N VAL A 488 -3.22 -15.48 -34.99
CA VAL A 488 -4.10 -14.65 -34.14
C VAL A 488 -3.59 -13.21 -34.04
N PHE A 489 -2.27 -13.01 -33.97
CA PHE A 489 -1.62 -11.70 -34.01
C PHE A 489 -1.97 -10.92 -35.28
N VAL A 490 -1.90 -11.54 -36.46
CA VAL A 490 -2.26 -10.90 -37.73
C VAL A 490 -3.76 -10.59 -37.81
N ALA A 491 -4.63 -11.45 -37.25
CA ALA A 491 -6.07 -11.20 -37.18
C ALA A 491 -6.44 -10.03 -36.24
N GLY A 492 -5.71 -9.85 -35.13
CA GLY A 492 -5.89 -8.73 -34.19
C GLY A 492 -5.54 -7.35 -34.76
N ILE A 493 -4.73 -7.30 -35.82
CA ILE A 493 -4.40 -6.06 -36.55
C ILE A 493 -5.43 -5.76 -37.66
N TYR A 494 -6.35 -6.69 -37.95
CA TYR A 494 -7.23 -6.64 -39.13
C TYR A 494 -8.70 -6.26 -38.84
N ASN A 495 -9.25 -6.55 -37.65
CA ASN A 495 -10.70 -6.41 -37.43
C ASN A 495 -11.13 -4.96 -37.13
N TRP A 496 -11.75 -4.30 -38.11
CA TRP A 496 -12.34 -2.95 -37.99
C TRP A 496 -13.86 -2.97 -38.26
N THR A 497 -14.63 -3.01 -37.16
CA THR A 497 -15.95 -2.38 -37.05
C THR A 497 -16.06 -1.82 -35.63
N GLY A 498 -16.03 -0.49 -35.46
CA GLY A 498 -16.03 0.17 -34.15
C GLY A 498 -14.68 0.80 -33.75
N GLU A 499 -14.68 1.70 -32.75
CA GLU A 499 -13.44 2.22 -32.16
C GLU A 499 -12.83 1.14 -31.23
N PRO A 500 -11.57 0.74 -31.43
CA PRO A 500 -10.98 -0.37 -30.67
C PRO A 500 -10.75 0.00 -29.20
N TYR A 501 -10.90 -0.97 -28.30
CA TYR A 501 -10.44 -0.84 -26.92
C TYR A 501 -8.93 -0.51 -26.90
N GLY A 502 -8.55 0.47 -26.08
CA GLY A 502 -7.18 0.92 -25.89
C GLY A 502 -6.66 0.70 -24.46
N HIS A 503 -5.35 0.75 -24.29
CA HIS A 503 -4.74 0.91 -22.96
C HIS A 503 -4.45 2.38 -22.71
N HIS A 504 -4.85 2.87 -21.54
CA HIS A 504 -4.38 4.14 -21.00
C HIS A 504 -3.14 3.91 -20.11
N GLY A 505 -2.25 4.90 -20.03
CA GLY A 505 -1.10 4.90 -19.12
C GLY A 505 0.20 4.32 -19.67
N THR A 506 1.29 4.61 -18.96
CA THR A 506 2.65 4.18 -19.28
C THR A 506 2.85 2.72 -18.87
N LEU A 507 3.12 1.85 -19.85
CA LEU A 507 3.41 0.44 -19.62
C LEU A 507 4.73 0.27 -18.86
N ARG A 508 4.70 -0.54 -17.80
CA ARG A 508 5.85 -1.09 -17.08
C ARG A 508 5.77 -2.61 -17.21
N HIS A 509 6.53 -3.18 -18.13
CA HIS A 509 6.50 -4.60 -18.44
C HIS A 509 7.64 -5.30 -17.73
N PHE A 510 7.33 -6.26 -16.87
CA PHE A 510 8.31 -7.09 -16.19
C PHE A 510 8.66 -8.29 -17.05
N LEU A 511 9.94 -8.41 -17.44
CA LEU A 511 10.43 -9.49 -18.28
C LEU A 511 11.49 -10.29 -17.52
N PRO A 512 11.21 -11.56 -17.17
CA PRO A 512 12.24 -12.51 -16.79
C PRO A 512 13.19 -12.78 -17.97
N VAL A 513 14.49 -12.73 -17.71
CA VAL A 513 15.55 -13.01 -18.70
C VAL A 513 16.25 -14.31 -18.32
N GLU A 514 16.16 -15.32 -19.18
CA GLU A 514 16.78 -16.62 -18.96
C GLU A 514 18.14 -16.74 -19.67
N PHE A 515 19.18 -17.06 -18.90
CA PHE A 515 20.54 -17.33 -19.37
C PHE A 515 20.84 -18.83 -19.38
N SER A 516 20.43 -19.54 -18.32
CA SER A 516 20.56 -20.99 -18.21
C SER A 516 19.41 -21.58 -17.39
N ARG A 517 19.40 -22.92 -17.21
CA ARG A 517 18.40 -23.59 -16.35
C ARG A 517 18.42 -23.12 -14.88
N ARG A 518 19.52 -22.52 -14.43
CA ARG A 518 19.74 -22.10 -13.03
C ARG A 518 20.01 -20.60 -12.88
N GLU A 519 20.31 -19.90 -13.96
CA GLU A 519 20.61 -18.47 -13.95
C GLU A 519 19.51 -17.71 -14.70
N ARG A 520 18.83 -16.84 -13.96
CA ARG A 520 17.77 -15.96 -14.44
C ARG A 520 17.96 -14.59 -13.82
N SER A 521 17.57 -13.55 -14.55
CA SER A 521 17.41 -12.20 -13.99
C SER A 521 16.08 -11.62 -14.46
N SER A 522 15.83 -10.35 -14.20
CA SER A 522 14.66 -9.64 -14.71
C SER A 522 14.97 -8.18 -15.03
N ILE A 523 14.20 -7.65 -15.98
CA ILE A 523 14.19 -6.22 -16.30
C ILE A 523 12.76 -5.68 -16.25
N LEU A 524 12.64 -4.40 -15.91
CA LEU A 524 11.41 -3.63 -16.06
C LEU A 524 11.60 -2.58 -17.16
N TRP A 525 10.75 -2.62 -18.19
CA TRP A 525 10.91 -1.76 -19.37
C TRP A 525 9.58 -1.42 -20.03
N THR A 526 9.62 -0.59 -21.09
CA THR A 526 8.42 -0.05 -21.75
C THR A 526 8.40 -0.44 -23.25
N PRO A 527 8.17 -1.73 -23.59
CA PRO A 527 8.13 -2.16 -24.99
C PRO A 527 6.99 -1.46 -25.75
N GLY A 528 7.24 -1.11 -27.01
CA GLY A 528 6.28 -0.41 -27.88
C GLY A 528 5.71 -1.27 -29.01
N CYS A 529 6.20 -2.50 -29.19
CA CYS A 529 5.79 -3.40 -30.25
C CYS A 529 4.69 -4.38 -29.79
N ASP A 530 3.71 -4.58 -30.68
CA ASP A 530 2.53 -5.40 -30.36
C ASP A 530 2.94 -6.87 -30.17
N THR A 531 4.01 -7.32 -30.85
CA THR A 531 4.57 -8.69 -30.76
C THR A 531 5.00 -9.02 -29.34
N LEU A 532 5.57 -8.06 -28.61
CA LEU A 532 5.94 -8.25 -27.20
C LEU A 532 4.77 -7.96 -26.25
N THR A 533 3.93 -6.97 -26.56
CA THR A 533 2.87 -6.53 -25.64
C THR A 533 1.56 -7.33 -25.74
N GLN A 534 1.38 -8.17 -26.77
CA GLN A 534 0.15 -8.97 -26.98
C GLN A 534 0.30 -10.46 -26.66
N HIS A 535 1.31 -10.86 -25.87
CA HIS A 535 1.56 -12.18 -25.25
C HIS A 535 1.51 -13.44 -26.15
N ALA A 536 0.49 -13.64 -26.99
CA ALA A 536 0.29 -14.79 -27.89
C ALA A 536 1.41 -14.99 -28.93
N ALA A 537 2.21 -13.95 -29.23
CA ALA A 537 3.29 -14.03 -30.22
C ALA A 537 4.68 -14.29 -29.62
N CYS A 538 4.89 -13.98 -28.33
CA CYS A 538 6.24 -13.92 -27.78
C CYS A 538 6.79 -15.27 -27.35
N GLU A 539 5.98 -16.12 -26.68
CA GLU A 539 6.45 -17.42 -26.21
C GLU A 539 6.84 -18.36 -27.37
N ILE A 540 6.09 -18.26 -28.47
CA ILE A 540 6.39 -18.95 -29.74
C ILE A 540 7.69 -18.42 -30.37
N ALA A 541 7.89 -17.10 -30.39
CA ALA A 541 9.08 -16.50 -31.00
C ALA A 541 10.36 -16.77 -30.19
N LEU A 542 10.27 -16.85 -28.86
CA LEU A 542 11.41 -17.03 -27.95
C LEU A 542 11.80 -18.51 -27.70
N GLN A 543 10.88 -19.46 -27.83
CA GLN A 543 11.14 -20.88 -27.53
C GLN A 543 11.61 -21.73 -28.71
N HIS A 544 11.74 -21.20 -29.93
CA HIS A 544 12.22 -21.98 -31.08
C HIS A 544 13.73 -22.27 -31.03
N ARG A 545 14.17 -23.11 -30.08
CA ARG A 545 15.40 -23.90 -30.18
C ARG A 545 15.03 -25.35 -30.54
N HIS A 546 15.28 -25.70 -31.80
CA HIS A 546 15.30 -27.07 -32.35
C HIS A 546 13.94 -27.75 -32.63
N GLY A 547 13.57 -27.78 -33.92
CA GLY A 547 12.89 -28.90 -34.61
C GLY A 547 11.71 -29.63 -33.94
N LEU A 548 10.53 -29.43 -34.54
CA LEU A 548 9.23 -30.10 -34.39
C LEU A 548 8.41 -29.83 -33.11
N PRO A 549 7.12 -29.41 -33.24
CA PRO A 549 6.24 -29.18 -32.10
C PRO A 549 5.61 -30.49 -31.63
N ASP A 550 5.86 -30.85 -30.36
CA ASP A 550 5.10 -31.90 -29.71
C ASP A 550 3.70 -31.36 -29.32
N ARG A 551 2.65 -32.10 -29.66
CA ARG A 551 1.24 -31.81 -29.32
C ARG A 551 0.86 -32.80 -28.22
N PRO A 552 0.42 -32.42 -27.00
CA PRO A 552 -0.60 -31.38 -26.70
C PRO A 552 -0.24 -30.45 -25.51
N GLY A 553 -1.03 -29.38 -25.34
CA GLY A 553 -1.11 -28.60 -24.09
C GLY A 553 -0.53 -27.18 -24.08
N VAL A 554 -0.09 -26.62 -25.22
CA VAL A 554 0.49 -25.25 -25.28
C VAL A 554 -0.47 -24.18 -24.73
N LEU A 555 -1.78 -24.28 -25.00
CA LEU A 555 -2.80 -23.41 -24.40
C LEU A 555 -2.98 -23.61 -22.88
N ALA A 556 -2.73 -24.82 -22.37
CA ALA A 556 -2.82 -25.12 -20.93
C ALA A 556 -1.54 -24.71 -20.17
N GLN A 557 -0.39 -24.63 -20.85
CA GLN A 557 0.86 -24.07 -20.30
C GLN A 557 0.88 -22.54 -20.35
N LEU A 558 0.28 -21.92 -21.37
CA LEU A 558 0.08 -20.48 -21.52
C LEU A 558 -0.88 -19.88 -20.46
N PHE A 559 -1.86 -20.66 -20.00
CA PHE A 559 -2.75 -20.29 -18.90
C PHE A 559 -2.26 -20.83 -17.56
N GLN A 560 -1.07 -20.42 -17.13
CA GLN A 560 -0.74 -20.48 -15.71
C GLN A 560 -1.48 -19.35 -15.01
N ALA A 561 -2.71 -19.61 -14.57
CA ALA A 561 -3.53 -18.65 -13.79
C ALA A 561 -2.75 -18.01 -12.62
N GLY A 562 -1.70 -18.68 -12.12
CA GLY A 562 -0.78 -18.14 -11.11
C GLY A 562 0.03 -16.90 -11.51
N ASN A 563 0.26 -16.64 -12.81
CA ASN A 563 1.00 -15.46 -13.28
C ASN A 563 0.16 -14.17 -13.27
N HIS A 564 -1.16 -14.30 -13.14
CA HIS A 564 -2.07 -13.19 -12.94
C HIS A 564 -2.34 -12.92 -11.44
N LEU A 565 -1.84 -13.75 -10.52
CA LEU A 565 -2.08 -13.55 -9.10
C LEU A 565 -1.11 -12.52 -8.51
N MET A 566 -1.60 -11.74 -7.54
CA MET A 566 -0.75 -10.76 -6.85
C MET A 566 0.35 -11.43 -6.03
N THR A 567 -0.02 -12.36 -5.14
CA THR A 567 0.88 -12.94 -4.13
C THR A 567 1.96 -13.84 -4.71
N SER A 568 1.67 -14.56 -5.80
CA SER A 568 2.63 -15.45 -6.44
C SER A 568 3.34 -14.83 -7.64
N SER A 569 2.95 -13.63 -8.08
CA SER A 569 3.46 -13.05 -9.33
C SER A 569 3.79 -11.57 -9.24
N TYR A 570 2.78 -10.69 -9.13
CA TYR A 570 3.01 -9.25 -9.19
C TYR A 570 3.80 -8.70 -8.01
N VAL A 571 3.49 -9.11 -6.77
CA VAL A 571 4.22 -8.67 -5.57
C VAL A 571 5.70 -9.10 -5.64
N PRO A 572 6.03 -10.39 -5.89
CA PRO A 572 7.41 -10.80 -6.13
C PRO A 572 8.12 -10.03 -7.25
N ALA A 573 7.44 -9.79 -8.38
CA ALA A 573 8.02 -9.07 -9.52
C ALA A 573 8.30 -7.59 -9.20
N CYS A 574 7.40 -6.93 -8.47
CA CYS A 574 7.60 -5.54 -8.03
C CYS A 574 8.72 -5.43 -6.99
N TRP A 575 8.79 -6.38 -6.05
CA TRP A 575 9.88 -6.46 -5.09
C TRP A 575 11.23 -6.70 -5.79
N ALA A 576 11.28 -7.64 -6.73
CA ALA A 576 12.47 -7.92 -7.54
C ALA A 576 12.92 -6.69 -8.32
N THR A 577 11.97 -5.94 -8.91
CA THR A 577 12.26 -4.66 -9.57
C THR A 577 12.89 -3.66 -8.60
N LEU A 578 12.31 -3.46 -7.42
CA LEU A 578 12.87 -2.54 -6.42
C LEU A 578 14.31 -2.92 -6.06
N ARG A 579 14.58 -4.21 -5.82
CA ARG A 579 15.93 -4.70 -5.52
C ARG A 579 16.92 -4.49 -6.67
N ARG A 580 16.52 -4.80 -7.92
CA ARG A 580 17.35 -4.56 -9.11
C ARG A 580 17.70 -3.09 -9.29
N TRP A 581 16.75 -2.20 -9.02
CA TRP A 581 16.96 -0.76 -9.16
C TRP A 581 17.84 -0.22 -8.03
N GLN A 582 17.69 -0.74 -6.80
CA GLN A 582 18.61 -0.47 -5.69
C GLN A 582 20.04 -0.92 -6.01
N GLU A 583 20.22 -2.16 -6.47
CA GLU A 583 21.53 -2.70 -6.87
C GLU A 583 22.19 -1.84 -7.97
N ALA A 584 21.42 -1.44 -8.99
CA ALA A 584 21.91 -0.57 -10.06
C ALA A 584 22.29 0.83 -9.53
N GLN A 585 21.49 1.41 -8.64
CA GLN A 585 21.77 2.72 -8.03
C GLN A 585 22.99 2.68 -7.11
N GLU A 586 23.13 1.64 -6.27
CA GLU A 586 24.26 1.46 -5.36
C GLU A 586 25.58 1.21 -6.11
N SER A 587 25.51 0.49 -7.25
CA SER A 587 26.68 0.23 -8.11
C SER A 587 27.01 1.37 -9.08
N GLY A 588 26.14 2.39 -9.20
CA GLY A 588 26.25 3.43 -10.23
C GLY A 588 26.06 2.91 -11.66
N GLY A 589 25.42 1.74 -11.81
CA GLY A 589 25.15 1.07 -13.07
C GLY A 589 23.82 1.46 -13.71
N SER A 590 23.51 0.78 -14.82
CA SER A 590 22.26 0.95 -15.58
C SER A 590 21.22 -0.12 -15.22
N LEU A 591 19.96 0.10 -15.63
CA LEU A 591 18.84 -0.81 -15.34
C LEU A 591 18.90 -2.13 -16.10
N VAL A 592 19.69 -2.18 -17.19
CA VAL A 592 19.86 -3.36 -18.03
C VAL A 592 21.35 -3.61 -18.19
N THR A 593 21.81 -4.77 -17.71
CA THR A 593 23.20 -5.18 -17.84
C THR A 593 23.54 -5.52 -19.31
N PRO A 594 24.83 -5.49 -19.70
CA PRO A 594 25.24 -5.88 -21.05
C PRO A 594 24.76 -7.27 -21.48
N ARG A 595 24.82 -8.27 -20.57
CA ARG A 595 24.36 -9.64 -20.85
C ARG A 595 22.84 -9.68 -21.11
N GLU A 596 22.05 -8.96 -20.31
CA GLU A 596 20.60 -8.85 -20.54
C GLU A 596 20.29 -8.14 -21.86
N TYR A 597 21.00 -7.04 -22.14
CA TYR A 597 20.86 -6.29 -23.38
C TYR A 597 21.09 -7.18 -24.60
N GLU A 598 22.23 -7.90 -24.66
CA GLU A 598 22.56 -8.79 -25.76
C GLU A 598 21.51 -9.89 -25.94
N ARG A 599 21.03 -10.47 -24.83
CA ARG A 599 20.03 -11.54 -24.86
C ARG A 599 18.70 -11.07 -25.46
N ILE A 600 18.26 -9.87 -25.07
CA ILE A 600 17.00 -9.29 -25.53
C ILE A 600 17.15 -8.77 -26.97
N GLU A 601 18.27 -8.14 -27.30
CA GLU A 601 18.58 -7.67 -28.65
C GLU A 601 18.55 -8.81 -29.68
N GLN A 602 19.18 -9.95 -29.36
CA GLN A 602 19.12 -11.14 -30.21
C GLN A 602 17.68 -11.58 -30.47
N SER A 603 16.83 -11.51 -29.44
CA SER A 603 15.42 -11.87 -29.53
C SER A 603 14.63 -10.90 -30.41
N LEU A 604 14.85 -9.59 -30.24
CA LEU A 604 14.24 -8.54 -31.08
C LEU A 604 14.67 -8.66 -32.55
N ALA A 605 15.94 -9.00 -32.80
CA ALA A 605 16.46 -9.22 -34.14
C ALA A 605 15.80 -10.44 -34.82
N GLN A 606 15.58 -11.53 -34.08
CA GLN A 606 14.87 -12.71 -34.59
C GLN A 606 13.41 -12.38 -34.95
N VAL A 607 12.70 -11.68 -34.07
CA VAL A 607 11.32 -11.21 -34.33
C VAL A 607 11.27 -10.33 -35.58
N THR A 608 12.18 -9.36 -35.69
CA THR A 608 12.28 -8.48 -36.87
C THR A 608 12.49 -9.28 -38.15
N GLN A 609 13.34 -10.31 -38.11
CA GLN A 609 13.60 -11.16 -39.25
C GLN A 609 12.37 -12.00 -39.64
N GLN A 610 11.63 -12.54 -38.67
CA GLN A 610 10.39 -13.28 -38.91
C GLN A 610 9.33 -12.40 -39.58
N LEU A 611 9.09 -11.19 -39.06
CA LEU A 611 8.15 -10.23 -39.65
C LEU A 611 8.52 -9.87 -41.09
N ARG A 612 9.81 -9.66 -41.36
CA ARG A 612 10.33 -9.39 -42.71
C ARG A 612 10.19 -10.60 -43.64
N ASN A 613 10.39 -11.82 -43.12
CA ASN A 613 10.22 -13.05 -43.89
C ASN A 613 8.76 -13.23 -44.32
N GLU A 614 7.82 -13.06 -43.41
CA GLU A 614 6.38 -13.14 -43.71
C GLU A 614 5.96 -12.08 -44.73
N ARG A 615 6.41 -10.84 -44.57
CA ARG A 615 6.15 -9.79 -45.56
C ARG A 615 6.68 -10.16 -46.94
N ARG A 616 7.92 -10.69 -47.03
CA ARG A 616 8.50 -11.16 -48.29
C ARG A 616 7.73 -12.34 -48.88
N HIS A 617 7.24 -13.25 -48.05
CA HIS A 617 6.44 -14.40 -48.48
C HIS A 617 5.10 -13.95 -49.10
N ILE A 618 4.42 -12.95 -48.52
CA ILE A 618 3.21 -12.36 -49.11
C ILE A 618 3.54 -11.67 -50.44
N LEU A 619 4.61 -10.86 -50.49
CA LEU A 619 5.03 -10.14 -51.70
C LEU A 619 5.48 -11.05 -52.85
N ALA A 620 5.87 -12.30 -52.56
CA ALA A 620 6.24 -13.30 -53.56
C ALA A 620 5.02 -14.00 -54.22
N ARG A 621 3.79 -13.68 -53.79
CA ARG A 621 2.54 -14.23 -54.37
C ARG A 621 2.07 -13.40 -55.57
N PRO A 622 1.16 -13.93 -56.42
CA PRO A 622 0.64 -13.18 -57.56
C PRO A 622 -0.02 -11.85 -57.17
N ASP A 623 0.03 -10.84 -58.05
CA ASP A 623 -0.39 -9.47 -57.77
C ASP A 623 -1.80 -9.33 -57.17
N ALA A 624 -2.75 -10.19 -57.60
CA ALA A 624 -4.11 -10.19 -57.05
C ALA A 624 -4.13 -10.57 -55.55
N TYR A 625 -3.28 -11.52 -55.15
CA TYR A 625 -3.11 -11.90 -53.74
C TYR A 625 -2.43 -10.79 -52.95
N VAL A 626 -1.37 -10.18 -53.51
CA VAL A 626 -0.66 -9.05 -52.87
C VAL A 626 -1.61 -7.88 -52.61
N ARG A 627 -2.41 -7.48 -53.60
CA ARG A 627 -3.42 -6.41 -53.44
C ARG A 627 -4.44 -6.74 -52.35
N ALA A 628 -4.91 -7.99 -52.29
CA ALA A 628 -5.85 -8.44 -51.25
C ALA A 628 -5.24 -8.43 -49.84
N HIS A 629 -3.91 -8.53 -49.71
CA HIS A 629 -3.18 -8.57 -48.44
C HIS A 629 -2.38 -7.29 -48.14
N GLN A 630 -2.61 -6.21 -48.89
CA GLN A 630 -1.92 -4.92 -48.70
C GLN A 630 -2.02 -4.37 -47.26
N PRO A 631 -3.18 -4.42 -46.57
CA PRO A 631 -3.27 -3.99 -45.17
C PRO A 631 -2.38 -4.78 -44.22
N ILE A 632 -2.18 -6.08 -44.48
CA ILE A 632 -1.32 -6.97 -43.69
C ILE A 632 0.16 -6.59 -43.91
N ILE A 633 0.54 -6.28 -45.15
CA ILE A 633 1.91 -5.81 -45.47
C ILE A 633 2.23 -4.51 -44.71
N GLU A 634 1.28 -3.59 -44.65
CA GLU A 634 1.41 -2.33 -43.91
C GLU A 634 1.47 -2.56 -42.40
N ALA A 635 0.62 -3.43 -41.87
CA ALA A 635 0.63 -3.86 -40.47
C ALA A 635 1.98 -4.45 -40.05
N LEU A 636 2.51 -5.40 -40.83
CA LEU A 636 3.83 -6.00 -40.59
C LEU A 636 4.95 -4.96 -40.64
N SER A 637 4.85 -3.97 -41.52
CA SER A 637 5.85 -2.90 -41.62
C SER A 637 5.81 -1.96 -40.41
N ARG A 638 4.61 -1.53 -39.99
CA ARG A 638 4.42 -0.75 -38.76
C ARG A 638 4.95 -1.49 -37.54
N GLU A 639 4.74 -2.80 -37.47
CA GLU A 639 5.24 -3.60 -36.37
C GLU A 639 6.77 -3.67 -36.34
N VAL A 640 7.43 -3.80 -37.50
CA VAL A 640 8.89 -3.72 -37.58
C VAL A 640 9.40 -2.37 -37.04
N ASP A 641 8.74 -1.26 -37.39
CA ASP A 641 9.11 0.07 -36.89
C ASP A 641 8.93 0.17 -35.37
N LYS A 642 7.86 -0.42 -34.82
CA LYS A 642 7.65 -0.51 -33.36
C LYS A 642 8.70 -1.36 -32.67
N VAL A 643 9.17 -2.45 -33.29
CA VAL A 643 10.26 -3.27 -32.75
C VAL A 643 11.56 -2.47 -32.69
N GLN A 644 11.86 -1.66 -33.71
CA GLN A 644 13.01 -0.76 -33.70
C GLN A 644 12.91 0.31 -32.60
N ALA A 645 11.73 0.92 -32.42
CA ALA A 645 11.51 1.85 -31.32
C ALA A 645 11.66 1.18 -29.94
N THR A 646 11.25 -0.09 -29.83
CA THR A 646 11.43 -0.90 -28.62
C THR A 646 12.91 -1.18 -28.33
N HIS A 647 13.69 -1.48 -29.37
CA HIS A 647 15.14 -1.65 -29.26
C HIS A 647 15.83 -0.35 -28.80
N ALA A 648 15.48 0.80 -29.37
CA ALA A 648 16.04 2.08 -28.93
C ALA A 648 15.76 2.40 -27.44
N ARG A 649 14.57 2.04 -26.94
CA ARG A 649 14.24 2.16 -25.50
C ARG A 649 15.09 1.23 -24.64
N LEU A 650 15.34 0.00 -25.10
CA LEU A 650 16.23 -0.94 -24.43
C LEU A 650 17.66 -0.38 -24.33
N THR A 651 18.17 0.22 -25.41
CA THR A 651 19.51 0.87 -25.42
C THR A 651 19.60 2.02 -24.43
N ALA A 652 18.54 2.82 -24.27
CA ALA A 652 18.51 3.87 -23.26
C ALA A 652 18.63 3.30 -21.83
N LEU A 653 17.92 2.20 -21.55
CA LEU A 653 17.95 1.54 -20.23
C LEU A 653 19.29 0.87 -19.91
N SER A 654 20.05 0.47 -20.92
CA SER A 654 21.37 -0.15 -20.73
C SER A 654 22.52 0.85 -20.58
N THR A 655 22.28 2.14 -20.86
CA THR A 655 23.33 3.17 -20.90
C THR A 655 23.18 4.25 -19.83
N LEU A 656 21.97 4.55 -19.38
CA LEU A 656 21.72 5.58 -18.38
C LEU A 656 21.93 5.05 -16.95
N PRO A 657 22.68 5.77 -16.09
CA PRO A 657 22.79 5.41 -14.68
C PRO A 657 21.48 5.64 -13.94
N VAL A 658 21.25 4.85 -12.90
CA VAL A 658 20.06 4.97 -12.04
C VAL A 658 20.26 6.03 -10.97
N ASN A 659 19.35 6.98 -10.89
CA ASN A 659 19.36 8.00 -9.84
C ASN A 659 18.50 7.58 -8.65
N PRO A 660 18.77 8.09 -7.42
CA PRO A 660 17.93 7.84 -6.25
C PRO A 660 16.44 8.15 -6.47
N LYS A 661 16.13 9.15 -7.30
CA LYS A 661 14.74 9.52 -7.65
C LYS A 661 14.02 8.42 -8.44
N ASP A 662 14.73 7.67 -9.29
CA ASP A 662 14.15 6.54 -10.03
C ASP A 662 13.74 5.40 -9.06
N VAL A 663 14.48 5.23 -7.97
CA VAL A 663 14.21 4.19 -6.97
C VAL A 663 13.14 4.64 -5.98
N TYR A 664 13.31 5.83 -5.39
CA TYR A 664 12.57 6.27 -4.21
C TYR A 664 11.64 7.47 -4.43
N GLY A 665 11.67 8.10 -5.61
CA GLY A 665 10.86 9.29 -5.92
C GLY A 665 11.19 10.47 -4.99
N SER A 666 10.16 11.19 -4.52
CA SER A 666 10.32 12.40 -3.69
C SER A 666 11.00 12.12 -2.34
N LEU A 667 10.97 10.87 -1.89
CA LEU A 667 11.63 10.45 -0.65
C LEU A 667 13.15 10.56 -0.73
N SER A 668 13.71 10.56 -1.95
CA SER A 668 15.15 10.77 -2.16
C SER A 668 15.62 12.21 -1.88
N GLU A 669 14.69 13.16 -1.79
CA GLU A 669 15.00 14.56 -1.45
C GLU A 669 15.38 14.73 0.03
N ASN A 670 15.02 13.75 0.87
CA ASN A 670 15.34 13.69 2.29
C ASN A 670 16.18 12.43 2.59
N PRO A 671 17.51 12.46 2.32
CA PRO A 671 18.35 11.26 2.37
C PRO A 671 18.52 10.67 3.78
N ASP A 672 18.57 11.49 4.84
CA ASP A 672 18.80 10.98 6.20
C ASP A 672 17.61 10.15 6.73
N PRO A 673 16.34 10.64 6.68
CA PRO A 673 15.20 9.80 7.03
C PRO A 673 15.07 8.57 6.14
N LEU A 674 15.33 8.70 4.84
CA LEU A 674 15.28 7.57 3.91
C LEU A 674 16.30 6.49 4.29
N ALA A 675 17.54 6.88 4.60
CA ALA A 675 18.59 5.95 5.03
C ALA A 675 18.23 5.23 6.33
N GLN A 676 17.66 5.94 7.31
CA GLN A 676 17.20 5.33 8.57
C GLN A 676 16.11 4.29 8.33
N ASN A 677 15.11 4.62 7.50
CA ASN A 677 14.00 3.71 7.19
C ASN A 677 14.45 2.52 6.34
N LEU A 678 15.43 2.72 5.44
CA LEU A 678 16.07 1.63 4.70
C LEU A 678 16.84 0.69 5.62
N ALA A 679 17.56 1.21 6.60
CA ALA A 679 18.24 0.38 7.59
C ALA A 679 17.24 -0.49 8.38
N ARG A 680 16.10 0.09 8.78
CA ARG A 680 14.99 -0.66 9.39
C ARG A 680 14.49 -1.76 8.48
N TRP A 681 14.23 -1.45 7.21
CA TRP A 681 13.75 -2.43 6.24
C TRP A 681 14.77 -3.54 5.97
N GLN A 682 16.06 -3.21 5.88
CA GLN A 682 17.15 -4.17 5.69
C GLN A 682 17.41 -5.04 6.95
N ALA A 683 16.91 -4.64 8.12
CA ALA A 683 17.01 -5.46 9.33
C ALA A 683 16.30 -6.81 9.18
N HIS A 684 15.20 -6.85 8.40
CA HIS A 684 14.53 -8.10 8.02
C HIS A 684 15.43 -8.94 7.10
N PRO A 685 15.82 -10.17 7.51
CA PRO A 685 16.61 -11.06 6.66
C PRO A 685 15.99 -11.33 5.29
N GLU A 686 14.66 -11.35 5.21
CA GLU A 686 13.90 -11.62 3.98
C GLU A 686 14.13 -10.57 2.90
N ASN A 687 14.34 -9.32 3.28
CA ASN A 687 14.62 -8.23 2.34
C ASN A 687 16.05 -8.29 1.77
N ARG A 688 16.91 -9.13 2.34
CA ARG A 688 18.30 -9.36 1.91
C ARG A 688 18.50 -10.67 1.17
N VAL A 689 17.44 -11.46 0.99
CA VAL A 689 17.54 -12.76 0.29
C VAL A 689 17.97 -12.53 -1.16
N ALA A 690 19.01 -13.25 -1.58
CA ALA A 690 19.43 -13.29 -2.97
C ALA A 690 18.42 -14.12 -3.79
N GLU A 691 17.43 -13.46 -4.36
CA GLU A 691 16.48 -14.04 -5.31
C GLU A 691 16.94 -13.74 -6.73
N GLN A 692 17.01 -14.76 -7.60
CA GLN A 692 17.59 -14.66 -8.95
C GLN A 692 16.97 -13.53 -9.79
N LEU A 693 15.64 -13.38 -9.75
CA LEU A 693 14.96 -12.31 -10.48
C LEU A 693 15.24 -10.91 -9.91
N ALA A 694 15.72 -10.82 -8.67
CA ALA A 694 15.97 -9.59 -7.93
C ALA A 694 17.44 -9.13 -7.96
N ILE A 695 18.32 -9.84 -8.67
CA ILE A 695 19.74 -9.52 -8.80
C ILE A 695 20.19 -9.52 -10.27
N ALA A 696 21.28 -8.79 -10.56
CA ALA A 696 21.94 -8.83 -11.85
C ALA A 696 22.45 -10.24 -12.18
N PRO A 697 22.47 -10.65 -13.45
CA PRO A 697 23.14 -11.88 -13.83
C PRO A 697 24.65 -11.77 -13.52
N THR A 698 25.28 -12.88 -13.17
CA THR A 698 26.72 -12.89 -12.85
C THR A 698 27.54 -12.47 -14.07
N ALA A 699 28.64 -11.74 -13.90
CA ALA A 699 29.55 -11.49 -15.02
C ALA A 699 30.18 -12.82 -15.45
N ASP A 700 30.24 -13.11 -16.76
CA ASP A 700 30.94 -14.31 -17.23
C ASP A 700 32.39 -14.27 -16.75
N ALA A 701 32.90 -15.40 -16.21
CA ALA A 701 34.28 -15.53 -15.72
C ALA A 701 35.35 -15.16 -16.76
N GLU A 702 35.00 -15.12 -18.04
CA GLU A 702 35.87 -14.63 -19.12
C GLU A 702 36.10 -13.11 -19.08
N THR A 703 35.17 -12.32 -18.51
CA THR A 703 35.30 -10.86 -18.38
C THR A 703 36.27 -10.48 -17.26
N GLU A 704 36.33 -11.26 -16.17
CA GLU A 704 37.37 -11.09 -15.13
C GLU A 704 38.77 -11.44 -15.65
N LEU A 705 38.88 -12.38 -16.60
CA LEU A 705 40.15 -12.69 -17.27
C LEU A 705 40.60 -11.57 -18.22
N ILE A 706 39.68 -10.88 -18.88
CA ILE A 706 39.98 -9.74 -19.77
C ILE A 706 40.33 -8.48 -18.95
N ASN A 707 39.60 -8.20 -17.87
CA ASN A 707 39.90 -7.07 -16.97
C ASN A 707 41.10 -7.34 -16.04
N GLY A 708 41.38 -8.60 -15.71
CA GLY A 708 42.58 -9.01 -14.97
C GLY A 708 43.86 -8.95 -15.78
N ALA A 709 43.78 -8.98 -17.13
CA ALA A 709 44.93 -8.86 -18.02
C ALA A 709 45.38 -7.40 -18.24
N HIS A 710 44.52 -6.41 -17.96
CA HIS A 710 44.85 -5.00 -18.00
C HIS A 710 44.47 -4.38 -16.66
N GLY A 711 45.37 -4.50 -15.68
CA GLY A 711 45.17 -4.09 -14.28
C GLY A 711 44.93 -2.60 -14.05
N TYR A 712 43.84 -2.05 -14.59
CA TYR A 712 43.33 -0.71 -14.35
C TYR A 712 41.80 -0.72 -14.41
N VAL A 713 41.16 -0.48 -13.28
CA VAL A 713 39.74 -0.12 -13.21
C VAL A 713 39.64 1.40 -13.32
N ILE A 714 39.07 1.90 -14.41
CA ILE A 714 38.87 3.34 -14.63
C ILE A 714 37.86 3.85 -13.59
N GLY A 715 38.25 4.88 -12.80
CA GLY A 715 37.32 5.65 -11.96
C GLY A 715 37.47 5.54 -10.43
N LYS A 716 38.44 4.76 -9.90
CA LYS A 716 38.73 4.77 -8.44
C LYS A 716 39.95 5.64 -8.10
N PRO A 717 39.92 6.46 -7.04
CA PRO A 717 41.11 7.17 -6.57
C PRO A 717 42.15 6.20 -6.02
N TYR A 718 43.40 6.37 -6.43
CA TYR A 718 44.55 5.55 -6.04
C TYR A 718 45.32 6.23 -4.89
N THR A 719 45.49 5.54 -3.77
CA THR A 719 46.42 5.94 -2.70
C THR A 719 47.77 5.25 -2.96
N LEU A 720 48.78 6.05 -3.32
CA LEU A 720 50.18 5.60 -3.38
C LEU A 720 50.69 5.29 -1.97
N ASP A 721 51.02 4.03 -1.73
CA ASP A 721 51.75 3.59 -0.54
C ASP A 721 53.25 3.85 -0.73
N LEU A 722 53.72 4.95 -0.16
CA LEU A 722 55.11 5.43 -0.24
C LEU A 722 56.10 4.57 0.57
N ASP A 723 55.64 3.61 1.38
CA ASP A 723 56.52 2.74 2.18
C ASP A 723 57.09 1.55 1.39
N SER A 724 56.72 1.44 0.11
CA SER A 724 57.21 0.37 -0.80
C SER A 724 58.47 0.74 -1.61
N ILE A 725 59.09 1.90 -1.33
CA ILE A 725 60.35 2.34 -1.96
C ILE A 725 61.38 2.71 -0.89
N ILE A 726 61.93 1.72 -0.15
CA ILE A 726 63.31 1.70 0.37
C ILE A 726 63.84 0.27 0.30
#